data_AF-A0A958E7H6-F1
#
_entry.id   AF-A0A958E7H6-F1
#
_cell.length_a   1.000
_cell.length_b   1.000
_cell.length_c   1.000
_cell.angle_alpha   90.00
_cell.angle_beta   90.00
_cell.angle_gamma   90.00
#
_symmetry.space_group_name_H-M   'P 1'
#
loop_
_entity.id
_entity.type
_entity.pdbx_description
1 polymer ?
#
loop_
_entity_poly.entity_id
_entity_poly.type
_entity_poly.pdbx_seq_one_letter_code
_entity_poly.pdbx_strand_id
1 'polypeptide(L)'
;MSMFRVTTLLFSVSVLMHAGYLEYDDDNGTPYKWSTSSAQDVKIAVDAGDVSGTVDNDAANTVIDTVIDYYNNVTGTELDIVKLGNTSGDITAANRSTYFDFSDSSQITTNNSCKISQDVPGANLVIFFDEDGSFFSSIQGGSSILGIALPSHYQSNGNILCAYVIINGTTITDADKLRYVLAHEFGHALNLVHSQINGDLADTEPEKMPLMYPIIPADEVQALTVPLKLDDRFSLSYLYAEDEIQTNGRVVGHIENRFGEGVLATNVTCRNPAVVEDAVSWVSGADLDGDGAYTCGLLPNGDYEVEVSPIVVAINEWDVNPPFIPTEIYSGQTESFDPNVDDLDDDVSTVTVSGSAVDDIDIILNENGRLRNGETKSGTVSAALSASSPQIPPFEYIMYVPSNASKVTFDLQAEDSDLDIDLLIRCGSAFSLNTLLVGPLFDQLDPATDQTDVASVSLTGNETIELSNSSSPSIQECEYHIVIPNFETQNVGFELTAILEGQAPKVVFDFSSKEKLQDNGETLVAALRMIAKGDRFLINGITFADEGKNGIDDVTLVKLYEDSNDNGRVDEDDQLLAQTTEVDATTFTIEGLNIYLLDDEAQKFLITYELSSSASMPWYVGLAFLTLILGCMISPRYRVTLLVLVVLGANLSCSSSGSSNYQVTITDKNQISGEALGFGDDFSISFDAVGSVQDFFAN
;
A
#
# COMPACT_ATOMS: atom_id res chain seq x y z
N MET A 1 39.68 8.50 48.49
CA MET A 1 39.34 7.49 47.47
C MET A 1 38.06 7.96 46.82
N SER A 2 38.20 8.69 45.71
CA SER A 2 37.10 9.28 44.94
C SER A 2 36.79 8.32 43.81
N MET A 3 35.57 7.76 43.81
CA MET A 3 35.04 6.90 42.75
C MET A 3 34.57 7.80 41.61
N PHE A 4 35.13 7.59 40.42
CA PHE A 4 34.64 8.10 39.15
C PHE A 4 33.19 7.65 38.95
N ARG A 5 32.26 8.59 38.78
CA ARG A 5 30.97 8.33 38.13
C ARG A 5 31.19 8.59 36.65
N VAL A 6 31.20 7.51 35.87
CA VAL A 6 30.96 7.54 34.43
C VAL A 6 29.47 7.83 34.29
N THR A 7 29.12 9.05 33.89
CA THR A 7 27.77 9.40 33.49
C THR A 7 27.61 8.90 32.06
N THR A 8 27.09 7.69 31.92
CA THR A 8 26.54 7.21 30.65
C THR A 8 25.43 8.18 30.25
N LEU A 9 25.58 8.82 29.10
CA LEU A 9 24.59 9.70 28.48
C LEU A 9 23.42 8.79 28.05
N LEU A 10 22.47 8.56 28.96
CA LEU A 10 21.20 7.93 28.64
C LEU A 10 20.33 9.00 28.01
N PHE A 11 20.16 8.95 26.70
CA PHE A 11 19.06 9.64 26.02
C PHE A 11 17.77 9.15 26.68
N SER A 12 17.06 10.05 27.36
CA SER A 12 15.77 9.74 27.96
C SER A 12 14.73 9.57 26.86
N VAL A 13 14.25 8.33 26.77
CA VAL A 13 13.13 7.80 26.00
C VAL A 13 11.89 8.72 26.13
N SER A 14 11.71 9.59 25.14
CA SER A 14 10.45 10.24 24.78
C SER A 14 10.61 10.87 23.39
N VAL A 15 10.95 10.01 22.42
CA VAL A 15 10.91 10.27 20.97
C VAL A 15 10.17 9.07 20.39
N LEU A 16 8.90 8.92 20.79
CA LEU A 16 8.02 7.87 20.27
C LEU A 16 7.27 8.49 19.09
N MET A 17 7.41 7.90 17.91
CA MET A 17 6.71 8.21 16.65
C MET A 17 7.28 9.37 15.80
N HIS A 18 8.48 9.20 15.27
CA HIS A 18 9.02 10.02 14.17
C HIS A 18 9.18 9.17 12.91
N ALA A 19 8.06 8.76 12.32
CA ALA A 19 8.10 8.18 10.98
C ALA A 19 8.00 9.25 9.90
N GLY A 20 7.77 10.52 10.25
CA GLY A 20 7.50 11.59 9.30
C GLY A 20 8.75 12.30 8.79
N TYR A 21 8.63 12.92 7.60
CA TYR A 21 9.61 13.84 7.00
C TYR A 21 9.94 15.09 7.87
N LEU A 22 9.23 15.26 8.99
CA LEU A 22 9.21 16.41 9.90
C LEU A 22 9.02 15.92 11.34
N GLU A 23 9.47 16.70 12.33
CA GLU A 23 9.12 16.52 13.75
C GLU A 23 7.74 17.13 14.06
N TYR A 24 6.90 16.44 14.84
CA TYR A 24 5.51 16.84 15.13
C TYR A 24 5.26 17.13 16.61
N ASP A 25 4.32 18.04 16.86
CA ASP A 25 3.73 18.27 18.18
C ASP A 25 2.73 17.16 18.49
N ASP A 26 3.15 16.21 19.34
CA ASP A 26 2.36 15.05 19.78
C ASP A 26 0.95 15.40 20.28
N ASP A 27 0.75 16.61 20.82
CA ASP A 27 -0.54 17.03 21.37
C ASP A 27 -1.53 17.49 20.28
N ASN A 28 -1.02 17.99 19.14
CA ASN A 28 -1.83 18.69 18.13
C ASN A 28 -1.71 18.14 16.71
N GLY A 29 -0.80 17.18 16.44
CA GLY A 29 -0.59 16.62 15.10
C GLY A 29 -0.03 17.61 14.08
N THR A 30 0.54 18.73 14.54
CA THR A 30 1.11 19.76 13.65
C THR A 30 2.62 19.69 13.66
N PRO A 31 3.30 19.85 12.50
CA PRO A 31 4.75 19.85 12.47
C PRO A 31 5.31 21.06 13.23
N TYR A 32 6.42 20.86 13.93
CA TYR A 32 7.15 21.97 14.51
C TYR A 32 7.71 22.89 13.42
N LYS A 33 7.65 24.21 13.63
CA LYS A 33 8.23 25.16 12.68
C LYS A 33 8.70 26.44 13.34
N TRP A 34 9.64 27.15 12.73
CA TRP A 34 9.94 28.51 13.16
C TRP A 34 8.73 29.42 12.91
N SER A 35 8.47 30.35 13.84
CA SER A 35 7.41 31.34 13.62
C SER A 35 7.81 32.29 12.51
N THR A 36 6.98 32.51 11.48
CA THR A 36 7.21 33.47 10.38
C THR A 36 6.58 34.85 10.63
N SER A 37 6.04 35.05 11.84
CA SER A 37 5.26 36.25 12.16
C SER A 37 6.11 37.48 12.54
N SER A 38 7.44 37.32 12.59
CA SER A 38 8.36 38.34 13.07
C SER A 38 9.40 38.72 12.02
N ALA A 39 10.10 39.84 12.20
CA ALA A 39 11.29 40.10 11.40
C ALA A 39 12.44 39.24 11.96
N GLN A 40 13.04 38.41 11.11
CA GLN A 40 14.17 37.52 11.40
C GLN A 40 13.81 36.35 12.35
N ASP A 41 13.36 35.25 11.77
CA ASP A 41 12.80 34.12 12.51
C ASP A 41 13.89 33.17 13.04
N VAL A 42 14.97 33.02 12.27
CA VAL A 42 16.15 32.24 12.65
C VAL A 42 17.35 33.17 12.79
N LYS A 43 17.90 33.26 14.00
CA LYS A 43 18.99 34.16 14.40
C LYS A 43 20.18 33.35 14.89
N ILE A 44 21.23 33.34 14.07
CA ILE A 44 22.37 32.44 14.22
C ILE A 44 23.50 33.13 14.97
N ALA A 45 24.01 32.45 16.00
CA ALA A 45 25.33 32.68 16.56
C ALA A 45 26.28 31.59 16.04
N VAL A 46 27.46 32.00 15.59
CA VAL A 46 28.49 31.10 15.08
C VAL A 46 29.58 30.94 16.13
N ASP A 47 30.12 29.74 16.28
CA ASP A 47 31.33 29.53 17.05
C ASP A 47 32.44 30.53 16.66
N ALA A 48 33.24 30.97 17.63
CA ALA A 48 34.44 31.77 17.36
C ALA A 48 35.67 30.91 17.02
N GLY A 49 35.60 29.59 17.24
CA GLY A 49 36.62 28.61 16.91
C GLY A 49 36.74 28.30 15.41
N ASP A 50 37.78 27.55 15.06
CA ASP A 50 37.98 27.03 13.71
C ASP A 50 37.17 25.73 13.52
N VAL A 51 36.75 25.43 12.28
CA VAL A 51 36.07 24.16 11.98
C VAL A 51 37.05 23.01 12.09
N SER A 52 38.26 23.21 11.57
CA SER A 52 39.35 22.25 11.60
C SER A 52 40.67 22.99 11.36
N GLY A 53 41.80 22.30 11.50
CA GLY A 53 43.12 22.90 11.23
C GLY A 53 43.34 23.39 9.78
N THR A 54 42.39 23.19 8.87
CA THR A 54 42.43 23.64 7.47
C THR A 54 41.28 24.55 7.07
N VAL A 55 40.22 24.65 7.88
CA VAL A 55 39.07 25.53 7.65
C VAL A 55 38.92 26.45 8.86
N ASP A 56 39.48 27.65 8.74
CA ASP A 56 39.42 28.65 9.78
C ASP A 56 38.02 29.30 9.90
N ASN A 57 37.82 30.04 10.99
CA ASN A 57 36.55 30.68 11.29
C ASN A 57 36.07 31.67 10.21
N ASP A 58 36.99 32.37 9.53
CA ASP A 58 36.66 33.32 8.47
C ASP A 58 36.14 32.59 7.22
N ALA A 59 36.79 31.48 6.84
CA ALA A 59 36.34 30.61 5.77
C ALA A 59 34.97 29.98 6.10
N ALA A 60 34.79 29.49 7.33
CA ALA A 60 33.53 28.94 7.80
C ALA A 60 32.40 29.97 7.75
N ASN A 61 32.67 31.21 8.18
CA ASN A 61 31.71 32.31 8.12
C ASN A 61 31.25 32.64 6.69
N THR A 62 32.17 32.57 5.72
CA THR A 62 31.85 32.77 4.29
C THR A 62 30.94 31.64 3.77
N VAL A 63 31.19 30.41 4.19
CA VAL A 63 30.33 29.26 3.86
C VAL A 63 28.94 29.42 4.47
N ILE A 64 28.85 29.83 5.75
CA ILE A 64 27.57 30.09 6.42
C ILE A 64 26.76 31.16 5.70
N ASP A 65 27.38 32.27 5.31
CA ASP A 65 26.68 33.34 4.57
C ASP A 65 26.12 32.81 3.24
N THR A 66 26.88 31.96 2.55
CA THR A 66 26.43 31.32 1.31
C THR A 66 25.22 30.40 1.54
N VAL A 67 25.22 29.62 2.62
CA VAL A 67 24.12 28.70 2.94
C VAL A 67 22.88 29.46 3.41
N ILE A 68 23.02 30.52 4.20
CA ILE A 68 21.92 31.43 4.57
C ILE A 68 21.29 32.03 3.31
N ASP A 69 22.11 32.50 2.37
CA ASP A 69 21.61 33.01 1.10
C ASP A 69 20.83 31.95 0.31
N TYR A 70 21.22 30.67 0.36
CA TYR A 70 20.47 29.60 -0.32
C TYR A 70 19.06 29.43 0.24
N TYR A 71 18.93 29.31 1.56
CA TYR A 71 17.61 29.13 2.19
C TYR A 71 16.73 30.38 2.08
N ASN A 72 17.29 31.58 2.25
CA ASN A 72 16.54 32.84 2.11
C ASN A 72 16.06 33.11 0.69
N ASN A 73 16.65 32.46 -0.33
CA ASN A 73 16.26 32.62 -1.73
C ASN A 73 15.29 31.53 -2.21
N VAL A 74 14.84 30.62 -1.34
CA VAL A 74 13.79 29.66 -1.68
C VAL A 74 12.50 30.42 -1.94
N THR A 75 12.01 30.31 -3.18
CA THR A 75 10.80 31.02 -3.61
C THR A 75 9.61 30.61 -2.73
N GLY A 76 8.77 31.58 -2.39
CA GLY A 76 7.51 31.40 -1.66
C GLY A 76 7.63 31.14 -0.15
N THR A 77 8.81 30.77 0.36
CA THR A 77 9.02 30.66 1.81
C THR A 77 9.04 32.04 2.48
N GLU A 78 8.42 32.13 3.65
CA GLU A 78 8.47 33.32 4.51
C GLU A 78 9.71 33.37 5.43
N LEU A 79 10.65 32.43 5.26
CA LEU A 79 11.83 32.32 6.12
C LEU A 79 12.78 33.51 5.97
N ASP A 80 13.14 34.13 7.10
CA ASP A 80 14.22 35.13 7.20
C ASP A 80 15.29 34.66 8.18
N ILE A 81 16.36 34.09 7.64
CA ILE A 81 17.52 33.59 8.37
C ILE A 81 18.60 34.66 8.41
N VAL A 82 19.10 35.00 9.59
CA VAL A 82 20.15 36.01 9.77
C VAL A 82 21.28 35.53 10.67
N LYS A 83 22.52 35.84 10.29
CA LYS A 83 23.70 35.70 11.14
C LYS A 83 23.86 36.97 12.00
N LEU A 84 23.90 36.80 13.32
CA LEU A 84 24.10 37.92 14.26
C LEU A 84 25.56 38.18 14.60
N GLY A 85 26.42 37.15 14.50
CA GLY A 85 27.85 37.24 14.75
C GLY A 85 28.41 35.97 15.40
N ASN A 86 29.64 36.08 15.90
CA ASN A 86 30.31 34.98 16.58
C ASN A 86 30.05 35.01 18.09
N THR A 87 30.21 33.86 18.75
CA THR A 87 30.22 33.74 20.20
C THR A 87 31.40 34.50 20.84
N SER A 88 31.32 34.76 22.14
CA SER A 88 32.39 35.45 22.88
C SER A 88 33.70 34.66 22.99
N GLY A 89 33.65 33.36 22.69
CA GLY A 89 34.81 32.48 22.61
C GLY A 89 34.49 31.13 21.98
N ASP A 90 35.55 30.39 21.69
CA ASP A 90 35.54 29.05 21.13
C ASP A 90 34.66 28.08 21.96
N ILE A 91 33.74 27.41 21.29
CA ILE A 91 32.90 26.37 21.89
C ILE A 91 33.68 25.05 21.80
N THR A 92 33.73 24.32 22.91
CA THR A 92 34.39 23.02 23.02
C THR A 92 33.46 22.05 23.72
N ALA A 93 33.71 20.75 23.60
CA ALA A 93 32.95 19.76 24.37
C ALA A 93 32.93 20.08 25.88
N ALA A 94 33.99 20.70 26.44
CA ALA A 94 34.08 21.01 27.86
C ALA A 94 33.24 22.23 28.29
N ASN A 95 33.02 23.21 27.41
CA ASN A 95 32.34 24.46 27.76
C ASN A 95 30.98 24.66 27.06
N ARG A 96 30.58 23.75 26.16
CA ARG A 96 29.34 23.82 25.36
C ARG A 96 28.08 24.13 26.17
N SER A 97 28.01 23.62 27.40
CA SER A 97 26.91 23.85 28.33
C SER A 97 26.73 25.33 28.70
N THR A 98 27.69 26.20 28.40
CA THR A 98 27.58 27.66 28.56
C THR A 98 26.73 28.29 27.45
N TYR A 99 26.75 27.71 26.26
CA TYR A 99 26.14 28.25 25.05
C TYR A 99 24.81 27.57 24.72
N PHE A 100 24.73 26.25 24.92
CA PHE A 100 23.51 25.46 24.72
C PHE A 100 23.45 24.30 25.70
N ASP A 101 22.25 23.83 26.05
CA ASP A 101 22.05 22.68 26.93
C ASP A 101 20.88 21.85 26.40
N PHE A 102 21.16 20.60 26.04
CA PHE A 102 20.17 19.66 25.51
C PHE A 102 19.09 19.28 26.53
N SER A 103 19.33 19.52 27.83
CA SER A 103 18.53 18.98 28.93
C SER A 103 17.81 20.05 29.77
N ASP A 104 18.08 21.34 29.55
CA ASP A 104 17.54 22.42 30.40
C ASP A 104 16.19 22.97 29.91
N SER A 105 15.18 22.11 29.94
CA SER A 105 13.79 22.51 29.68
C SER A 105 13.26 23.49 30.74
N SER A 106 13.84 23.52 31.95
CA SER A 106 13.35 24.31 33.09
C SER A 106 13.66 25.81 33.02
N GLN A 107 14.80 26.21 32.45
CA GLN A 107 15.13 27.63 32.28
C GLN A 107 14.57 28.24 31.00
N ILE A 108 14.41 27.43 29.95
CA ILE A 108 13.86 27.89 28.68
C ILE A 108 12.35 28.14 28.80
N THR A 109 11.63 27.31 29.57
CA THR A 109 10.20 27.52 29.89
C THR A 109 9.91 28.78 30.72
N THR A 110 10.87 29.26 31.52
CA THR A 110 10.66 30.43 32.39
C THR A 110 10.99 31.77 31.74
N ASN A 111 11.94 31.80 30.80
CA ASN A 111 12.38 33.03 30.12
C ASN A 111 12.00 33.10 28.63
N ASN A 112 11.51 32.01 28.04
CA ASN A 112 11.19 31.89 26.61
C ASN A 112 12.34 32.37 25.70
N SER A 113 13.57 31.98 26.04
CA SER A 113 14.79 32.43 25.35
C SER A 113 15.86 31.35 25.37
N CYS A 114 16.56 31.17 24.26
CA CYS A 114 17.68 30.22 24.15
C CYS A 114 18.88 30.66 24.97
N LYS A 115 19.65 29.70 25.48
CA LYS A 115 20.84 29.99 26.29
C LYS A 115 21.87 30.85 25.53
N ILE A 116 22.03 30.57 24.24
CA ILE A 116 22.93 31.31 23.34
C ILE A 116 22.61 32.82 23.29
N SER A 117 21.35 33.22 23.53
CA SER A 117 20.95 34.63 23.57
C SER A 117 21.61 35.45 24.69
N GLN A 118 22.17 34.79 25.70
CA GLN A 118 22.92 35.45 26.77
C GLN A 118 24.32 35.88 26.31
N ASP A 119 24.89 35.15 25.34
CA ASP A 119 26.20 35.43 24.76
C ASP A 119 26.09 36.33 23.53
N VAL A 120 25.20 35.97 22.60
CA VAL A 120 24.88 36.74 21.39
C VAL A 120 23.42 37.19 21.48
N PRO A 121 23.14 38.44 21.92
CA PRO A 121 21.79 38.93 22.17
C PRO A 121 20.84 38.72 20.99
N GLY A 122 19.78 37.94 21.24
CA GLY A 122 18.74 37.64 20.26
C GLY A 122 18.95 36.35 19.44
N ALA A 123 20.10 35.69 19.55
CA ALA A 123 20.33 34.41 18.89
C ALA A 123 19.41 33.32 19.44
N ASN A 124 18.91 32.47 18.55
CA ASN A 124 18.08 31.30 18.85
C ASN A 124 18.58 30.01 18.18
N LEU A 125 19.57 30.11 17.29
CA LEU A 125 20.33 28.98 16.74
C LEU A 125 21.82 29.18 17.02
N VAL A 126 22.52 28.11 17.40
CA VAL A 126 23.99 28.11 17.53
C VAL A 126 24.63 27.11 16.59
N ILE A 127 25.69 27.52 15.89
CA ILE A 127 26.59 26.61 15.16
C ILE A 127 27.84 26.39 16.02
N PHE A 128 28.12 25.14 16.39
CA PHE A 128 29.30 24.71 17.15
C PHE A 128 30.23 23.90 16.26
N PHE A 129 31.51 24.27 16.24
CA PHE A 129 32.55 23.55 15.51
C PHE A 129 33.35 22.65 16.47
N ASP A 130 33.14 21.34 16.42
CA ASP A 130 33.91 20.37 17.22
C ASP A 130 35.27 20.09 16.56
N GLU A 131 36.16 21.08 16.61
CA GLU A 131 37.46 21.09 15.90
C GLU A 131 38.27 19.80 16.14
N ASP A 132 38.29 19.32 17.39
CA ASP A 132 39.07 18.17 17.83
C ASP A 132 38.30 16.84 17.85
N GLY A 133 37.00 16.86 17.50
CA GLY A 133 36.14 15.68 17.50
C GLY A 133 35.80 15.17 18.91
N SER A 134 36.10 15.93 19.96
CA SER A 134 35.91 15.46 21.34
C SER A 134 34.43 15.28 21.68
N PHE A 135 33.52 16.07 21.10
CA PHE A 135 32.08 15.84 21.21
C PHE A 135 31.67 14.56 20.48
N PHE A 136 32.04 14.41 19.20
CA PHE A 136 31.65 13.22 18.41
C PHE A 136 32.28 11.92 18.92
N SER A 137 33.48 11.96 19.49
CA SER A 137 34.13 10.80 20.10
C SER A 137 33.37 10.24 21.32
N SER A 138 32.47 11.04 21.91
CA SER A 138 31.61 10.63 23.01
C SER A 138 30.31 9.96 22.55
N ILE A 139 30.01 10.01 21.26
CA ILE A 139 28.83 9.41 20.62
C ILE A 139 29.26 8.10 19.97
N GLN A 140 28.49 7.03 20.18
CA GLN A 140 28.74 5.74 19.52
C GLN A 140 28.63 5.92 18.01
N GLY A 141 29.67 5.51 17.25
CA GLY A 141 29.71 5.71 15.80
C GLY A 141 30.06 7.13 15.34
N GLY A 142 30.29 8.07 16.26
CA GLY A 142 30.48 9.49 15.94
C GLY A 142 31.66 9.82 15.02
N SER A 143 32.63 8.92 14.84
CA SER A 143 33.70 9.10 13.84
C SER A 143 33.21 9.13 12.40
N SER A 144 32.03 8.58 12.13
CA SER A 144 31.40 8.54 10.80
C SER A 144 30.36 9.64 10.61
N ILE A 145 29.99 10.36 11.67
CA ILE A 145 28.99 11.43 11.64
C ILE A 145 29.70 12.74 11.27
N LEU A 146 29.16 13.44 10.27
CA LEU A 146 29.74 14.66 9.71
C LEU A 146 29.22 15.91 10.41
N GLY A 147 27.93 15.91 10.77
CA GLY A 147 27.26 16.95 11.52
C GLY A 147 26.05 16.37 12.27
N ILE A 148 25.53 17.15 13.21
CA ILE A 148 24.24 16.89 13.89
C ILE A 148 23.55 18.23 14.06
N ALA A 149 22.29 18.31 13.67
CA ALA A 149 21.44 19.44 13.96
C ALA A 149 20.04 18.97 14.33
N LEU A 150 19.47 19.64 15.31
CA LEU A 150 18.10 19.38 15.76
C LEU A 150 17.50 20.67 16.33
N PRO A 151 16.19 20.89 16.17
CA PRO A 151 15.46 21.70 17.11
C PRO A 151 15.59 21.08 18.51
N SER A 152 15.60 21.91 19.54
CA SER A 152 15.91 21.47 20.91
C SER A 152 14.82 21.83 21.90
N HIS A 153 14.04 22.87 21.59
CA HIS A 153 13.01 23.41 22.45
C HIS A 153 11.91 24.02 21.58
N TYR A 154 10.67 23.84 22.03
CA TYR A 154 9.47 24.28 21.34
C TYR A 154 8.61 25.13 22.28
N GLN A 155 7.86 26.05 21.70
CA GLN A 155 6.78 26.76 22.37
C GLN A 155 5.54 25.87 22.41
N SER A 156 4.60 26.16 23.31
CA SER A 156 3.35 25.38 23.46
C SER A 156 2.36 25.47 22.29
N ASN A 157 2.76 26.10 21.19
CA ASN A 157 1.95 26.30 19.99
C ASN A 157 2.61 25.67 18.75
N GLY A 158 3.55 24.73 18.95
CA GLY A 158 4.28 24.09 17.87
C GLY A 158 5.42 24.93 17.27
N ASN A 159 5.70 26.14 17.78
CA ASN A 159 6.82 26.92 17.23
C ASN A 159 8.17 26.45 17.79
N ILE A 160 9.16 26.25 16.93
CA ILE A 160 10.55 26.05 17.32
C ILE A 160 11.05 27.31 18.03
N LEU A 161 11.64 27.11 19.21
CA LEU A 161 12.22 28.17 20.02
C LEU A 161 13.74 28.21 19.89
N CYS A 162 14.40 27.04 19.95
CA CYS A 162 15.85 26.92 19.93
C CYS A 162 16.31 25.73 19.09
N ALA A 163 17.40 25.89 18.35
CA ALA A 163 18.06 24.79 17.64
C ALA A 163 19.59 24.89 17.79
N TYR A 164 20.29 23.83 17.41
CA TYR A 164 21.74 23.82 17.29
C TYR A 164 22.17 23.06 16.04
N VAL A 165 23.35 23.40 15.56
CA VAL A 165 24.08 22.69 14.51
C VAL A 165 25.49 22.42 15.05
N ILE A 166 25.96 21.19 14.96
CA ILE A 166 27.27 20.76 15.44
C ILE A 166 28.01 20.11 14.29
N ILE A 167 29.22 20.57 13.99
CA ILE A 167 30.03 20.08 12.86
C ILE A 167 31.25 19.32 13.36
N ASN A 168 31.54 18.15 12.78
CA ASN A 168 32.67 17.32 13.15
C ASN A 168 33.97 17.74 12.44
N GLY A 169 34.78 18.55 13.11
CA GLY A 169 36.04 19.09 12.58
C GLY A 169 37.08 18.04 12.19
N THR A 170 37.02 16.84 12.76
CA THR A 170 37.94 15.75 12.39
C THR A 170 37.66 15.15 11.02
N THR A 171 36.45 15.35 10.48
CA THR A 171 36.00 14.81 9.19
C THR A 171 35.84 15.89 8.12
N ILE A 172 35.62 17.15 8.54
CA ILE A 172 35.39 18.30 7.67
C ILE A 172 36.67 19.13 7.57
N THR A 173 37.45 18.86 6.52
CA THR A 173 38.78 19.47 6.32
C THR A 173 38.86 20.40 5.11
N ASP A 174 37.75 20.63 4.41
CA ASP A 174 37.66 21.58 3.31
C ASP A 174 36.31 22.31 3.31
N ALA A 175 36.29 23.51 2.70
CA ALA A 175 35.15 24.41 2.73
C ALA A 175 33.97 23.94 1.86
N ASP A 176 34.21 23.15 0.80
CA ASP A 176 33.14 22.64 -0.05
C ASP A 176 32.35 21.55 0.68
N LYS A 177 33.04 20.65 1.38
CA LYS A 177 32.41 19.65 2.25
C LYS A 177 31.66 20.29 3.41
N LEU A 178 32.25 21.32 4.04
CA LEU A 178 31.56 22.11 5.06
C LEU A 178 30.27 22.71 4.50
N ARG A 179 30.30 23.28 3.29
CA ARG A 179 29.11 23.90 2.68
C ARG A 179 27.97 22.90 2.50
N TYR A 180 28.26 21.70 2.03
CA TYR A 180 27.25 20.66 1.86
C TYR A 180 26.68 20.21 3.21
N VAL A 181 27.54 19.81 4.15
CA VAL A 181 27.11 19.33 5.47
C VAL A 181 26.33 20.41 6.21
N LEU A 182 26.83 21.64 6.24
CA LEU A 182 26.13 22.74 6.89
C LEU A 182 24.76 23.01 6.25
N ALA A 183 24.64 22.90 4.93
CA ALA A 183 23.34 23.05 4.25
C ALA A 183 22.35 21.93 4.63
N HIS A 184 22.82 20.68 4.71
CA HIS A 184 22.04 19.53 5.19
C HIS A 184 21.61 19.72 6.65
N GLU A 185 22.54 20.04 7.54
CA GLU A 185 22.25 20.28 8.96
C GLU A 185 21.33 21.47 9.20
N PHE A 186 21.38 22.51 8.33
CA PHE A 186 20.39 23.58 8.39
C PHE A 186 18.99 23.10 8.07
N GLY A 187 18.83 22.10 7.19
CA GLY A 187 17.55 21.47 6.92
C GLY A 187 16.96 20.89 8.21
N HIS A 188 17.74 20.11 8.96
CA HIS A 188 17.32 19.60 10.27
C HIS A 188 16.99 20.70 11.27
N ALA A 189 17.78 21.77 11.35
CA ALA A 189 17.46 22.90 12.22
C ALA A 189 16.16 23.64 11.82
N LEU A 190 15.72 23.49 10.58
CA LEU A 190 14.45 24.00 10.04
C LEU A 190 13.31 22.97 10.10
N ASN A 191 13.56 21.81 10.73
CA ASN A 191 12.65 20.67 10.88
C ASN A 191 12.46 19.78 9.63
N LEU A 192 13.41 19.75 8.70
CA LEU A 192 13.44 18.72 7.66
C LEU A 192 14.13 17.47 8.22
N VAL A 193 13.70 16.28 7.83
CA VAL A 193 14.42 15.03 8.14
C VAL A 193 15.01 14.42 6.88
N HIS A 194 15.67 13.28 7.04
CA HIS A 194 16.29 12.56 5.94
C HIS A 194 15.30 12.13 4.85
N SER A 195 15.74 12.22 3.59
CA SER A 195 15.01 11.76 2.41
C SER A 195 15.53 10.41 1.91
N GLN A 196 14.63 9.56 1.43
CA GLN A 196 14.96 8.26 0.81
C GLN A 196 14.93 8.27 -0.72
N ILE A 197 14.52 9.39 -1.32
CA ILE A 197 14.40 9.51 -2.77
C ILE A 197 15.76 9.28 -3.42
N ASN A 198 15.75 8.43 -4.46
CA ASN A 198 16.89 8.11 -5.32
C ASN A 198 18.03 7.39 -4.59
N GLY A 199 17.80 6.77 -3.43
CA GLY A 199 18.86 6.11 -2.64
C GLY A 199 19.67 5.08 -3.42
N ASP A 200 19.06 4.42 -4.41
CA ASP A 200 19.69 3.49 -5.35
C ASP A 200 20.72 4.16 -6.28
N LEU A 201 20.62 5.47 -6.49
CA LEU A 201 21.51 6.28 -7.32
C LEU A 201 22.63 6.95 -6.53
N ALA A 202 22.66 6.82 -5.21
CA ALA A 202 23.59 7.55 -4.36
C ALA A 202 25.07 7.35 -4.75
N ASP A 203 25.45 6.16 -5.21
CA ASP A 203 26.83 5.87 -5.63
C ASP A 203 27.12 6.16 -7.12
N THR A 204 26.08 6.34 -7.96
CA THR A 204 26.22 6.40 -9.43
C THR A 204 25.88 7.77 -10.02
N GLU A 205 24.93 8.49 -9.42
CA GLU A 205 24.42 9.80 -9.87
C GLU A 205 24.08 10.71 -8.67
N PRO A 206 25.05 11.02 -7.80
CA PRO A 206 24.80 11.69 -6.53
C PRO A 206 24.28 13.13 -6.68
N GLU A 207 24.47 13.75 -7.85
CA GLU A 207 23.88 15.05 -8.17
C GLU A 207 22.34 15.02 -8.25
N LYS A 208 21.73 13.83 -8.35
CA LYS A 208 20.27 13.63 -8.37
C LYS A 208 19.67 13.40 -6.98
N MET A 209 20.51 13.32 -5.95
CA MET A 209 20.06 13.12 -4.58
C MET A 209 19.49 14.43 -3.99
N PRO A 210 18.41 14.34 -3.18
CA PRO A 210 17.99 15.44 -2.31
C PRO A 210 19.13 15.88 -1.39
N LEU A 211 19.10 17.14 -0.98
CA LEU A 211 20.05 17.65 0.02
C LEU A 211 19.92 16.86 1.32
N MET A 212 18.70 16.47 1.70
CA MET A 212 18.41 15.71 2.92
C MET A 212 18.72 14.20 2.82
N TYR A 213 19.38 13.70 1.78
CA TYR A 213 19.83 12.30 1.78
C TYR A 213 20.91 12.08 2.87
N PRO A 214 20.81 11.05 3.74
CA PRO A 214 21.60 10.93 4.98
C PRO A 214 23.09 10.62 4.79
N ILE A 215 23.51 10.22 3.58
CA ILE A 215 24.85 9.70 3.33
C ILE A 215 25.52 10.52 2.24
N ILE A 216 26.71 11.03 2.53
CA ILE A 216 27.58 11.59 1.50
C ILE A 216 28.25 10.45 0.73
N PRO A 217 28.05 10.33 -0.59
CA PRO A 217 28.72 9.34 -1.42
C PRO A 217 30.24 9.53 -1.40
N ALA A 218 30.99 8.42 -1.35
CA ALA A 218 32.41 8.42 -1.00
C ALA A 218 33.31 9.23 -1.96
N ASP A 219 32.90 9.41 -3.23
CA ASP A 219 33.77 9.92 -4.29
C ASP A 219 33.43 11.35 -4.78
N GLU A 220 32.39 12.02 -4.28
CA GLU A 220 31.70 13.05 -5.08
C GLU A 220 31.39 14.40 -4.40
N VAL A 221 32.12 14.81 -3.36
CA VAL A 221 31.96 16.15 -2.75
C VAL A 221 32.03 17.31 -3.77
N GLN A 222 32.65 17.10 -4.94
CA GLN A 222 32.65 18.07 -6.05
C GLN A 222 31.43 18.04 -6.98
N ALA A 223 30.67 16.94 -7.05
CA ALA A 223 29.42 16.85 -7.82
C ALA A 223 28.19 17.28 -7.00
N LEU A 224 28.31 17.28 -5.67
CA LEU A 224 27.35 17.82 -4.72
C LEU A 224 27.32 19.35 -4.77
N THR A 225 26.82 19.89 -5.88
CA THR A 225 26.25 21.24 -5.87
C THR A 225 25.07 21.24 -4.90
N VAL A 226 24.82 22.37 -4.24
CA VAL A 226 23.78 22.52 -3.20
C VAL A 226 22.50 23.19 -3.74
N PRO A 227 21.90 22.81 -4.89
CA PRO A 227 20.52 23.20 -5.11
C PRO A 227 19.63 22.25 -4.32
N LEU A 228 18.77 22.84 -3.49
CA LEU A 228 17.60 22.15 -2.93
C LEU A 228 16.84 21.49 -4.09
N LYS A 229 16.62 20.18 -4.00
CA LYS A 229 15.83 19.43 -4.97
C LYS A 229 14.35 19.65 -4.71
N LEU A 230 13.52 19.06 -5.56
CA LEU A 230 12.07 19.25 -5.48
C LEU A 230 11.52 18.82 -4.11
N ASP A 231 11.97 17.67 -3.61
CA ASP A 231 11.65 17.13 -2.28
C ASP A 231 12.01 18.09 -1.13
N ASP A 232 13.24 18.61 -1.11
CA ASP A 232 13.69 19.56 -0.09
C ASP A 232 12.84 20.85 -0.12
N ARG A 233 12.54 21.35 -1.34
CA ARG A 233 11.72 22.54 -1.55
C ARG A 233 10.28 22.34 -1.12
N PHE A 234 9.72 21.16 -1.40
CA PHE A 234 8.38 20.80 -0.98
C PHE A 234 8.27 20.78 0.55
N SER A 235 9.20 20.12 1.24
CA SER A 235 9.23 20.08 2.71
C SER A 235 9.33 21.48 3.33
N LEU A 236 10.21 22.34 2.79
CA LEU A 236 10.29 23.75 3.22
C LEU A 236 8.99 24.52 2.97
N SER A 237 8.36 24.31 1.81
CA SER A 237 7.12 25.00 1.47
C SER A 237 5.96 24.52 2.31
N TYR A 238 5.97 23.26 2.74
CA TYR A 238 4.96 22.70 3.64
C TYR A 238 4.98 23.37 5.00
N LEU A 239 6.17 23.64 5.52
CA LEU A 239 6.34 24.35 6.79
C LEU A 239 6.09 25.87 6.67
N TYR A 240 6.61 26.49 5.61
CA TYR A 240 6.83 27.94 5.55
C TYR A 240 6.19 28.66 4.35
N ALA A 241 5.44 27.96 3.50
CA ALA A 241 4.80 28.50 2.29
C ALA A 241 3.50 27.75 1.92
N GLU A 242 2.58 27.56 2.87
CA GLU A 242 1.39 26.73 2.69
C GLU A 242 0.57 27.11 1.44
N ASP A 243 0.43 28.41 1.16
CA ASP A 243 -0.24 28.93 -0.04
C ASP A 243 0.41 28.44 -1.36
N GLU A 244 1.73 28.23 -1.38
CA GLU A 244 2.45 27.73 -2.56
C GLU A 244 2.08 26.27 -2.85
N ILE A 245 1.96 25.43 -1.83
CA ILE A 245 1.53 24.03 -2.02
C ILE A 245 0.08 23.97 -2.52
N GLN A 246 -0.77 24.86 -2.01
CA GLN A 246 -2.17 24.90 -2.42
C GLN A 246 -2.38 25.39 -3.86
N THR A 247 -1.41 26.09 -4.44
CA THR A 247 -1.52 26.72 -5.77
C THR A 247 -0.70 26.05 -6.87
N ASN A 248 0.05 24.99 -6.54
CA ASN A 248 0.82 24.19 -7.49
C ASN A 248 0.21 22.79 -7.69
N GLY A 249 0.78 22.03 -8.62
CA GLY A 249 0.43 20.63 -8.81
C GLY A 249 0.68 19.82 -7.54
N ARG A 250 -0.27 18.96 -7.17
CA ARG A 250 -0.10 18.03 -6.06
C ARG A 250 -0.88 16.74 -6.31
N VAL A 251 -0.45 15.67 -5.65
CA VAL A 251 -1.18 14.42 -5.52
C VAL A 251 -1.55 14.24 -4.06
N VAL A 252 -2.78 13.82 -3.80
CA VAL A 252 -3.34 13.57 -2.46
C VAL A 252 -4.14 12.27 -2.48
N GLY A 253 -4.00 11.48 -1.42
CA GLY A 253 -4.80 10.27 -1.21
C GLY A 253 -4.49 9.65 0.15
N HIS A 254 -4.90 8.40 0.33
CA HIS A 254 -4.71 7.60 1.53
C HIS A 254 -3.99 6.31 1.20
N ILE A 255 -3.25 5.79 2.17
CA ILE A 255 -2.76 4.41 2.12
C ILE A 255 -3.68 3.61 3.02
N GLU A 256 -4.40 2.65 2.44
CA GLU A 256 -5.30 1.79 3.18
C GLU A 256 -4.82 0.35 3.14
N ASN A 257 -5.04 -0.39 4.23
CA ASN A 257 -4.96 -1.84 4.17
C ASN A 257 -6.26 -2.39 3.55
N ARG A 258 -6.28 -3.69 3.27
CA ARG A 258 -7.47 -4.36 2.71
C ARG A 258 -8.74 -4.30 3.55
N PHE A 259 -8.66 -3.86 4.81
CA PHE A 259 -9.80 -3.66 5.69
C PHE A 259 -10.36 -2.23 5.63
N GLY A 260 -9.77 -1.37 4.80
CA GLY A 260 -10.08 0.06 4.73
C GLY A 260 -9.55 0.83 5.94
N GLU A 261 -8.54 0.31 6.62
CA GLU A 261 -7.88 1.01 7.73
C GLU A 261 -6.64 1.74 7.20
N GLY A 262 -6.44 2.98 7.66
CA GLY A 262 -5.28 3.78 7.30
C GLY A 262 -3.96 3.16 7.72
N VAL A 263 -3.02 3.08 6.79
CA VAL A 263 -1.66 2.61 7.03
C VAL A 263 -0.77 3.82 7.27
N LEU A 264 -0.22 3.91 8.47
CA LEU A 264 0.60 5.04 8.92
C LEU A 264 2.08 4.76 8.69
N ALA A 265 2.93 5.78 8.82
CA ALA A 265 4.39 5.62 8.90
C ALA A 265 5.01 4.91 7.67
N THR A 266 4.44 5.16 6.49
CA THR A 266 4.87 4.59 5.22
C THR A 266 5.41 5.70 4.30
N ASN A 267 6.52 5.46 3.60
CA ASN A 267 7.04 6.43 2.64
C ASN A 267 6.21 6.36 1.35
N VAL A 268 5.63 7.49 0.95
CA VAL A 268 4.95 7.67 -0.33
C VAL A 268 5.83 8.54 -1.21
N THR A 269 6.15 8.08 -2.42
CA THR A 269 6.98 8.80 -3.39
C THR A 269 6.16 9.08 -4.63
N CYS A 270 5.99 10.34 -4.98
CA CYS A 270 5.44 10.75 -6.27
C CYS A 270 6.60 11.11 -7.20
N ARG A 271 6.81 10.32 -8.24
CA ARG A 271 7.98 10.40 -9.13
C ARG A 271 7.56 10.58 -10.57
N ASN A 272 8.18 11.54 -11.26
CA ASN A 272 8.07 11.62 -12.71
C ASN A 272 9.04 10.60 -13.37
N PRO A 273 8.55 9.56 -14.05
CA PRO A 273 9.43 8.55 -14.65
C PRO A 273 10.29 9.13 -15.79
N ALA A 274 9.93 10.29 -16.34
CA ALA A 274 10.72 10.96 -17.38
C ALA A 274 11.84 11.86 -16.82
N VAL A 275 11.75 12.27 -15.54
CA VAL A 275 12.70 13.20 -14.88
C VAL A 275 12.92 12.76 -13.45
N VAL A 276 14.04 12.07 -13.19
CA VAL A 276 14.37 11.45 -11.89
C VAL A 276 14.41 12.45 -10.72
N GLU A 277 14.81 13.68 -11.00
CA GLU A 277 14.88 14.77 -10.00
C GLU A 277 13.51 15.39 -9.67
N ASP A 278 12.49 15.15 -10.52
CA ASP A 278 11.11 15.55 -10.26
C ASP A 278 10.43 14.44 -9.44
N ALA A 279 10.92 14.27 -8.22
CA ALA A 279 10.39 13.35 -7.23
C ALA A 279 10.20 14.06 -5.89
N VAL A 280 9.12 13.71 -5.20
CA VAL A 280 8.74 14.20 -3.88
C VAL A 280 8.30 13.02 -3.03
N SER A 281 8.57 13.09 -1.75
CA SER A 281 8.21 12.06 -0.80
C SER A 281 7.45 12.62 0.39
N TRP A 282 6.64 11.76 0.98
CA TRP A 282 5.79 12.04 2.13
C TRP A 282 5.72 10.81 3.01
N VAL A 283 5.23 10.97 4.24
CA VAL A 283 4.94 9.84 5.12
C VAL A 283 3.45 9.79 5.41
N SER A 284 2.82 8.64 5.14
CA SER A 284 1.39 8.48 5.39
C SER A 284 1.01 8.67 6.86
N GLY A 285 -0.13 9.32 7.09
CA GLY A 285 -0.66 9.57 8.44
C GLY A 285 0.17 10.56 9.26
N ALA A 286 0.96 11.43 8.62
CA ALA A 286 1.79 12.41 9.32
C ALA A 286 0.97 13.42 10.16
N ASP A 287 -0.30 13.65 9.79
CA ASP A 287 -1.25 14.50 10.52
C ASP A 287 -1.83 13.84 11.78
N LEU A 288 -1.53 12.56 12.02
CA LEU A 288 -1.99 11.75 13.15
C LEU A 288 -3.51 11.50 13.20
N ASP A 289 -4.23 11.71 12.09
CA ASP A 289 -5.68 11.43 12.02
C ASP A 289 -6.00 9.94 11.87
N GLY A 290 -4.97 9.11 11.57
CA GLY A 290 -5.05 7.66 11.58
C GLY A 290 -5.67 7.05 10.32
N ASP A 291 -5.91 7.86 9.30
CA ASP A 291 -6.52 7.48 8.01
C ASP A 291 -5.49 7.14 6.92
N GLY A 292 -4.20 7.26 7.21
CA GLY A 292 -3.15 6.99 6.22
C GLY A 292 -3.00 8.07 5.15
N ALA A 293 -3.52 9.28 5.38
CA ALA A 293 -3.44 10.38 4.42
C ALA A 293 -2.00 10.74 4.04
N TYR A 294 -1.80 11.10 2.77
CA TYR A 294 -0.52 11.58 2.26
C TYR A 294 -0.67 12.74 1.27
N THR A 295 0.39 13.52 1.08
CA THR A 295 0.44 14.56 0.06
C THR A 295 1.82 14.73 -0.57
N CYS A 296 1.87 14.76 -1.90
CA CYS A 296 3.05 15.15 -2.67
C CYS A 296 2.77 16.48 -3.37
N GLY A 297 3.48 17.55 -3.01
CA GLY A 297 3.20 18.90 -3.53
C GLY A 297 4.32 19.49 -4.38
N LEU A 298 4.04 20.68 -4.95
CA LEU A 298 4.93 21.41 -5.87
C LEU A 298 5.29 20.68 -7.15
N LEU A 299 4.54 19.63 -7.50
CA LEU A 299 4.81 18.80 -8.67
C LEU A 299 4.65 19.62 -9.96
N PRO A 300 5.69 19.72 -10.80
CA PRO A 300 5.56 20.24 -12.16
C PRO A 300 4.49 19.51 -12.97
N ASN A 301 3.97 20.14 -14.03
CA ASN A 301 3.06 19.45 -14.94
C ASN A 301 3.75 18.24 -15.58
N GLY A 302 3.12 17.07 -15.48
CA GLY A 302 3.69 15.82 -15.95
C GLY A 302 2.84 14.64 -15.50
N ASP A 303 3.29 13.45 -15.90
CA ASP A 303 2.71 12.18 -15.47
C ASP A 303 3.62 11.63 -14.36
N TYR A 304 3.01 11.18 -13.26
CA TYR A 304 3.73 10.72 -12.08
C TYR A 304 3.32 9.30 -11.71
N GLU A 305 4.28 8.49 -11.30
CA GLU A 305 4.04 7.25 -10.58
C GLU A 305 3.96 7.58 -9.09
N VAL A 306 3.00 6.97 -8.39
CA VAL A 306 2.85 7.10 -6.95
C VAL A 306 3.17 5.75 -6.35
N GLU A 307 4.31 5.69 -5.67
CA GLU A 307 4.86 4.49 -5.08
C GLU A 307 4.80 4.59 -3.57
N VAL A 308 4.44 3.50 -2.93
CA VAL A 308 4.51 3.30 -1.50
C VAL A 308 5.65 2.35 -1.20
N SER A 309 6.49 2.68 -0.23
CA SER A 309 7.64 1.87 0.16
C SER A 309 7.90 1.94 1.67
N PRO A 310 8.51 0.89 2.25
CA PRO A 310 8.93 0.93 3.65
C PRO A 310 9.97 2.02 3.88
N ILE A 311 9.95 2.62 5.08
CA ILE A 311 11.00 3.56 5.51
C ILE A 311 12.26 2.76 5.86
N VAL A 312 13.35 3.00 5.13
CA VAL A 312 14.60 2.22 5.29
C VAL A 312 15.41 2.76 6.48
N VAL A 313 15.91 1.85 7.33
CA VAL A 313 16.60 2.10 8.62
C VAL A 313 17.78 3.08 8.54
N ALA A 314 18.40 3.30 7.38
CA ALA A 314 19.47 4.30 7.23
C ALA A 314 19.00 5.76 7.44
N ILE A 315 17.68 5.98 7.55
CA ILE A 315 17.01 7.29 7.67
C ILE A 315 16.35 7.44 9.05
N ASN A 316 16.07 6.32 9.74
CA ASN A 316 15.49 6.29 11.07
C ASN A 316 16.59 6.06 12.13
N GLU A 317 17.15 7.14 12.68
CA GLU A 317 17.96 7.04 13.90
C GLU A 317 17.12 6.71 15.16
N TRP A 318 15.78 6.72 15.06
CA TRP A 318 14.88 6.68 16.22
C TRP A 318 13.67 5.78 15.98
N ASP A 319 13.71 4.58 16.59
CA ASP A 319 12.65 3.77 17.23
C ASP A 319 11.21 3.76 16.68
N VAL A 320 10.96 4.18 15.44
CA VAL A 320 9.72 3.84 14.75
C VAL A 320 10.00 2.62 13.93
N ASN A 321 9.31 1.54 14.29
CA ASN A 321 9.18 0.38 13.44
C ASN A 321 8.06 0.73 12.46
N PRO A 322 8.36 1.27 11.26
CA PRO A 322 7.32 1.50 10.27
C PRO A 322 6.57 0.18 10.05
N PRO A 323 5.25 0.19 9.80
CA PRO A 323 4.59 -1.03 9.37
C PRO A 323 5.35 -1.54 8.15
N PHE A 324 5.70 -2.81 8.19
CA PHE A 324 6.33 -3.44 7.04
C PHE A 324 5.26 -3.61 5.97
N ILE A 325 5.31 -2.70 5.03
CA ILE A 325 4.44 -2.66 3.89
C ILE A 325 5.20 -3.16 2.66
N PRO A 326 4.55 -3.91 1.76
CA PRO A 326 5.14 -4.17 0.45
C PRO A 326 5.38 -2.85 -0.27
N THR A 327 6.37 -2.82 -1.16
CA THR A 327 6.39 -1.77 -2.17
C THR A 327 5.18 -1.97 -3.06
N GLU A 328 4.40 -0.92 -3.27
CA GLU A 328 3.16 -0.92 -4.06
C GLU A 328 3.13 0.33 -4.94
N ILE A 329 2.53 0.24 -6.11
CA ILE A 329 2.31 1.38 -7.00
C ILE A 329 0.81 1.54 -7.19
N TYR A 330 0.34 2.78 -7.18
CA TYR A 330 -1.07 3.07 -7.52
C TYR A 330 -1.44 2.49 -8.90
N SER A 331 -2.31 1.49 -8.93
CA SER A 331 -2.74 0.73 -10.10
C SER A 331 -3.93 1.38 -10.84
N GLY A 332 -4.52 2.44 -10.27
CA GLY A 332 -5.45 3.33 -10.95
C GLY A 332 -6.83 3.39 -10.29
N GLN A 333 -7.86 3.79 -11.04
CA GLN A 333 -9.22 3.90 -10.48
C GLN A 333 -9.84 2.55 -10.09
N THR A 334 -9.22 1.45 -10.49
CA THR A 334 -9.62 0.09 -10.14
C THR A 334 -8.85 -0.48 -8.95
N GLU A 335 -7.99 0.33 -8.30
CA GLU A 335 -7.34 -0.01 -7.04
C GLU A 335 -8.39 -0.61 -6.08
N SER A 336 -8.12 -1.81 -5.57
CA SER A 336 -9.11 -2.51 -4.74
C SER A 336 -8.45 -3.52 -3.82
N PHE A 337 -9.15 -3.90 -2.75
CA PHE A 337 -8.72 -4.98 -1.87
C PHE A 337 -8.85 -6.38 -2.50
N ASP A 338 -9.35 -6.50 -3.74
CA ASP A 338 -9.52 -7.77 -4.43
C ASP A 338 -8.32 -8.06 -5.33
N PRO A 339 -7.46 -9.04 -4.98
CA PRO A 339 -6.28 -9.40 -5.77
C PRO A 339 -6.60 -10.07 -7.12
N ASN A 340 -7.88 -10.16 -7.51
CA ASN A 340 -8.30 -10.55 -8.87
C ASN A 340 -8.75 -9.36 -9.71
N VAL A 341 -8.97 -8.19 -9.08
CA VAL A 341 -9.30 -6.92 -9.73
C VAL A 341 -8.06 -6.02 -9.72
N ASP A 342 -7.34 -6.01 -8.61
CA ASP A 342 -6.05 -5.36 -8.45
C ASP A 342 -4.93 -6.35 -8.82
N ASP A 343 -4.31 -6.12 -9.97
CA ASP A 343 -3.20 -6.93 -10.48
C ASP A 343 -1.89 -6.32 -9.97
N LEU A 344 -1.15 -7.12 -9.19
CA LEU A 344 0.11 -6.76 -8.54
C LEU A 344 1.22 -6.39 -9.53
N ASP A 345 1.06 -6.81 -10.79
CA ASP A 345 1.99 -6.50 -11.86
C ASP A 345 1.47 -5.32 -12.73
N ASP A 346 0.33 -4.70 -12.39
CA ASP A 346 -0.23 -3.54 -13.10
C ASP A 346 0.42 -2.22 -12.63
N ASP A 347 1.71 -2.11 -12.93
CA ASP A 347 2.56 -0.93 -12.68
C ASP A 347 2.14 0.33 -13.49
N VAL A 348 1.00 0.34 -14.18
CA VAL A 348 0.83 1.17 -15.40
C VAL A 348 -0.05 2.41 -15.21
N SER A 349 -0.43 2.74 -13.98
CA SER A 349 -1.23 3.93 -13.72
C SER A 349 -0.33 5.13 -13.39
N THR A 350 -0.21 6.05 -14.35
CA THR A 350 0.39 7.37 -14.12
C THR A 350 -0.69 8.38 -13.79
N VAL A 351 -0.40 9.23 -12.80
CA VAL A 351 -1.24 10.34 -12.37
C VAL A 351 -0.81 11.60 -13.11
N THR A 352 -1.67 12.12 -13.99
CA THR A 352 -1.38 13.36 -14.73
C THR A 352 -1.63 14.59 -13.85
N VAL A 353 -0.56 15.27 -13.46
CA VAL A 353 -0.59 16.55 -12.75
C VAL A 353 -0.61 17.71 -13.75
N SER A 354 -1.57 18.63 -13.61
CA SER A 354 -1.76 19.78 -14.51
C SER A 354 -1.90 21.13 -13.80
N GLY A 355 -1.15 21.32 -12.71
CA GLY A 355 -1.07 22.58 -11.96
C GLY A 355 -2.19 22.79 -10.95
N SER A 356 -2.96 21.75 -10.66
CA SER A 356 -3.91 21.67 -9.55
C SER A 356 -3.70 20.36 -8.80
N ALA A 357 -4.40 20.23 -7.67
CA ALA A 357 -4.53 18.96 -6.98
C ALA A 357 -5.14 17.89 -7.88
N VAL A 358 -4.60 16.69 -7.77
CA VAL A 358 -5.24 15.44 -8.14
C VAL A 358 -5.50 14.72 -6.82
N ASP A 359 -6.78 14.67 -6.44
CA ASP A 359 -7.24 14.04 -5.21
C ASP A 359 -7.69 12.59 -5.53
N ASP A 360 -8.07 11.83 -4.49
CA ASP A 360 -8.58 10.46 -4.58
C ASP A 360 -7.59 9.48 -5.24
N ILE A 361 -6.29 9.67 -5.00
CA ILE A 361 -5.24 8.72 -5.39
C ILE A 361 -4.94 7.80 -4.21
N ASP A 362 -5.92 6.98 -3.84
CA ASP A 362 -5.78 6.06 -2.73
C ASP A 362 -5.02 4.81 -3.19
N ILE A 363 -4.06 4.35 -2.39
CA ILE A 363 -3.34 3.09 -2.62
C ILE A 363 -3.87 2.09 -1.60
N ILE A 364 -4.36 0.96 -2.08
CA ILE A 364 -4.83 -0.14 -1.26
C ILE A 364 -3.71 -1.17 -1.28
N LEU A 365 -3.03 -1.32 -0.14
CA LEU A 365 -1.90 -2.22 -0.07
C LEU A 365 -2.32 -3.64 -0.42
N ASN A 366 -1.74 -4.17 -1.50
CA ASN A 366 -1.88 -5.58 -1.77
C ASN A 366 -1.01 -6.37 -0.80
N GLU A 367 -1.64 -6.84 0.27
CA GLU A 367 -1.05 -7.79 1.19
C GLU A 367 -0.83 -9.14 0.48
N ASN A 368 0.28 -9.25 -0.28
CA ASN A 368 0.71 -10.42 -1.05
C ASN A 368 0.90 -11.70 -0.23
N GLY A 369 0.81 -11.58 1.09
CA GLY A 369 0.84 -12.68 2.03
C GLY A 369 -0.36 -13.62 1.98
N ARG A 370 -1.45 -13.30 1.25
CA ARG A 370 -2.65 -14.16 1.31
C ARG A 370 -2.45 -15.52 0.67
N LEU A 371 -2.53 -16.55 1.51
CA LEU A 371 -2.53 -17.94 1.08
C LEU A 371 -3.94 -18.34 0.65
N ARG A 372 -4.06 -18.86 -0.58
CA ARG A 372 -5.27 -19.56 -1.02
C ARG A 372 -5.11 -21.06 -0.72
N ASN A 373 -6.23 -21.73 -0.43
CA ASN A 373 -6.22 -23.15 -0.11
C ASN A 373 -5.64 -23.97 -1.27
N GLY A 374 -4.54 -24.69 -1.00
CA GLY A 374 -3.82 -25.53 -1.96
C GLY A 374 -2.94 -24.76 -2.95
N GLU A 375 -2.90 -23.43 -2.89
CA GLU A 375 -1.96 -22.63 -3.68
C GLU A 375 -0.62 -22.55 -2.97
N THR A 376 0.46 -22.73 -3.72
CA THR A 376 1.83 -22.57 -3.26
C THR A 376 2.30 -21.15 -3.57
N LYS A 377 2.75 -20.41 -2.56
CA LYS A 377 3.41 -19.11 -2.70
C LYS A 377 4.92 -19.28 -2.57
N SER A 378 5.66 -18.83 -3.57
CA SER A 378 7.12 -18.76 -3.50
C SER A 378 7.57 -17.41 -2.93
N GLY A 379 8.68 -17.38 -2.20
CA GLY A 379 9.23 -16.15 -1.64
C GLY A 379 10.72 -16.27 -1.34
N THR A 380 11.31 -15.20 -0.81
CA THR A 380 12.69 -15.20 -0.32
C THR A 380 12.75 -14.44 1.00
N VAL A 381 13.39 -15.02 2.00
CA VAL A 381 13.66 -14.39 3.28
C VAL A 381 15.09 -13.85 3.30
N SER A 382 15.27 -12.61 3.75
CA SER A 382 16.58 -11.95 3.78
C SER A 382 17.51 -12.53 4.85
N ALA A 383 18.81 -12.45 4.62
CA ALA A 383 19.85 -12.94 5.51
C ALA A 383 19.79 -12.33 6.92
N ALA A 384 19.84 -13.19 7.95
CA ALA A 384 20.03 -12.76 9.33
C ALA A 384 21.34 -11.99 9.51
N LEU A 385 21.30 -10.93 10.33
CA LEU A 385 22.52 -10.22 10.78
C LEU A 385 23.45 -11.16 11.55
N SER A 386 22.90 -12.16 12.24
CA SER A 386 23.63 -13.27 12.85
C SER A 386 22.69 -14.45 13.14
N ALA A 387 23.21 -15.67 13.25
CA ALA A 387 22.43 -16.85 13.64
C ALA A 387 21.70 -16.73 15.00
N SER A 388 22.11 -15.77 15.85
CA SER A 388 21.46 -15.48 17.14
C SER A 388 20.40 -14.37 17.07
N SER A 389 20.21 -13.76 15.91
CA SER A 389 19.29 -12.66 15.68
C SER A 389 18.62 -12.88 14.32
N PRO A 390 17.63 -13.78 14.24
CA PRO A 390 16.95 -14.07 12.99
C PRO A 390 16.39 -12.79 12.40
N GLN A 391 16.47 -12.65 11.08
CA GLN A 391 15.71 -11.62 10.41
C GLN A 391 14.31 -12.16 10.16
N ILE A 392 13.31 -11.44 10.66
CA ILE A 392 11.93 -11.69 10.28
C ILE A 392 11.69 -10.95 8.97
N PRO A 393 11.24 -11.64 7.90
CA PRO A 393 10.86 -11.00 6.67
C PRO A 393 9.69 -10.05 6.94
N PRO A 394 9.59 -8.99 6.14
CA PRO A 394 8.53 -7.99 6.26
C PRO A 394 7.13 -8.54 5.92
N PHE A 395 7.04 -9.73 5.32
CA PHE A 395 5.79 -10.27 4.80
C PHE A 395 5.12 -11.17 5.83
N GLU A 396 4.00 -10.72 6.41
CA GLU A 396 3.05 -11.62 7.05
C GLU A 396 2.27 -12.35 5.97
N TYR A 397 2.39 -13.68 5.91
CA TYR A 397 1.42 -14.48 5.18
C TYR A 397 0.15 -14.59 6.00
N ILE A 398 -1.00 -14.64 5.35
CA ILE A 398 -2.30 -14.65 6.02
C ILE A 398 -3.20 -15.72 5.41
N MET A 399 -3.94 -16.42 6.27
CA MET A 399 -4.98 -17.33 5.83
C MET A 399 -6.19 -17.23 6.76
N TYR A 400 -7.34 -16.87 6.21
CA TYR A 400 -8.60 -17.02 6.94
C TYR A 400 -8.99 -18.49 7.02
N VAL A 401 -9.19 -18.98 8.24
CA VAL A 401 -9.62 -20.35 8.52
C VAL A 401 -11.06 -20.32 9.02
N PRO A 402 -12.00 -20.96 8.29
CA PRO A 402 -13.42 -20.89 8.59
C PRO A 402 -13.84 -21.79 9.76
N SER A 403 -15.00 -21.51 10.36
CA SER A 403 -15.58 -22.23 11.51
C SER A 403 -15.81 -23.73 11.25
N ASN A 404 -16.07 -24.09 9.99
CA ASN A 404 -16.31 -25.45 9.53
C ASN A 404 -15.02 -26.19 9.09
N ALA A 405 -13.86 -25.53 9.15
CA ALA A 405 -12.58 -26.19 8.94
C ALA A 405 -12.37 -27.24 10.04
N SER A 406 -12.09 -28.46 9.61
CA SER A 406 -11.72 -29.55 10.51
C SER A 406 -10.22 -29.63 10.75
N LYS A 407 -9.44 -29.09 9.80
CA LYS A 407 -8.00 -29.11 9.78
C LYS A 407 -7.43 -28.03 8.84
N VAL A 408 -6.29 -27.46 9.20
CA VAL A 408 -5.44 -26.62 8.36
C VAL A 408 -4.01 -27.12 8.47
N THR A 409 -3.30 -27.19 7.35
CA THR A 409 -1.88 -27.53 7.27
C THR A 409 -1.16 -26.39 6.58
N PHE A 410 -0.11 -25.87 7.20
CA PHE A 410 0.84 -24.93 6.58
C PHE A 410 2.14 -25.68 6.34
N ASP A 411 2.56 -25.76 5.09
CA ASP A 411 3.73 -26.52 4.64
C ASP A 411 4.72 -25.55 3.99
N LEU A 412 5.87 -25.37 4.63
CA LEU A 412 6.98 -24.53 4.21
C LEU A 412 8.11 -25.42 3.70
N GLN A 413 8.63 -25.12 2.52
CA GLN A 413 9.73 -25.85 1.89
C GLN A 413 10.80 -24.85 1.44
N ALA A 414 11.99 -24.88 2.03
CA ALA A 414 13.11 -24.08 1.56
C ALA A 414 13.66 -24.64 0.22
N GLU A 415 14.17 -23.76 -0.64
CA GLU A 415 14.90 -24.15 -1.85
C GLU A 415 16.12 -25.04 -1.53
N ASP A 416 16.74 -24.80 -0.37
CA ASP A 416 17.77 -25.64 0.24
C ASP A 416 17.31 -26.07 1.64
N SER A 417 16.91 -27.34 1.77
CA SER A 417 16.35 -27.90 3.01
C SER A 417 17.34 -27.91 4.18
N ASP A 418 18.64 -27.73 3.94
CA ASP A 418 19.65 -27.68 5.00
C ASP A 418 19.76 -26.28 5.66
N LEU A 419 19.07 -25.27 5.12
CA LEU A 419 19.07 -23.88 5.63
C LEU A 419 17.97 -23.67 6.67
N ASP A 420 18.30 -23.02 7.78
CA ASP A 420 17.41 -22.87 8.93
C ASP A 420 16.41 -21.71 8.77
N ILE A 421 15.20 -22.03 8.30
CA ILE A 421 14.03 -21.14 8.31
C ILE A 421 12.90 -21.79 9.10
N ASP A 422 12.26 -21.04 10.00
CA ASP A 422 11.15 -21.57 10.81
C ASP A 422 9.78 -21.12 10.28
N LEU A 423 8.70 -21.68 10.85
CA LEU A 423 7.33 -21.28 10.56
C LEU A 423 6.59 -20.91 11.85
N LEU A 424 6.10 -19.67 11.93
CA LEU A 424 5.37 -19.14 13.09
C LEU A 424 3.98 -18.70 12.70
N ILE A 425 3.01 -18.96 13.57
CA ILE A 425 1.60 -18.71 13.29
C ILE A 425 0.90 -18.12 14.52
N ARG A 426 0.04 -17.12 14.27
CA ARG A 426 -0.82 -16.45 15.25
C ARG A 426 -2.24 -16.30 14.71
N CYS A 427 -3.24 -16.52 15.53
CA CYS A 427 -4.66 -16.44 15.22
C CYS A 427 -5.27 -15.10 15.70
N GLY A 428 -5.93 -14.39 14.79
CA GLY A 428 -6.77 -13.22 15.06
C GLY A 428 -6.04 -11.90 15.25
N SER A 429 -4.71 -11.85 15.22
CA SER A 429 -3.95 -10.59 15.24
C SER A 429 -2.60 -10.77 14.55
N ALA A 430 -2.11 -9.70 13.93
CA ALA A 430 -0.76 -9.60 13.37
C ALA A 430 0.33 -9.78 14.45
N PHE A 431 1.54 -10.10 14.03
CA PHE A 431 2.72 -10.06 14.89
C PHE A 431 3.12 -8.59 15.11
N SER A 432 3.18 -8.16 16.36
CA SER A 432 3.75 -6.85 16.70
C SER A 432 5.27 -6.97 16.61
N LEU A 433 5.86 -6.40 15.56
CA LEU A 433 7.31 -6.37 15.37
C LEU A 433 8.02 -5.45 16.39
N ASN A 434 7.28 -4.79 17.28
CA ASN A 434 7.79 -3.87 18.31
C ASN A 434 8.66 -4.57 19.39
N THR A 435 8.82 -5.90 19.35
CA THR A 435 9.68 -6.66 20.28
C THR A 435 11.12 -6.86 19.78
N LEU A 436 11.50 -6.32 18.62
CA LEU A 436 12.86 -6.47 18.05
C LEU A 436 14.01 -5.90 18.91
N LEU A 437 13.73 -5.14 19.98
CA LEU A 437 14.76 -4.53 20.83
C LEU A 437 15.01 -5.19 22.19
N VAL A 438 14.17 -6.10 22.69
CA VAL A 438 14.47 -6.79 23.96
C VAL A 438 13.91 -8.21 24.00
N GLY A 439 14.57 -9.11 23.29
CA GLY A 439 14.37 -10.55 23.44
C GLY A 439 13.96 -11.20 22.12
N PRO A 440 14.34 -12.46 21.89
CA PRO A 440 13.87 -13.19 20.74
C PRO A 440 12.33 -13.13 20.73
N LEU A 441 11.69 -12.94 19.56
CA LEU A 441 10.26 -13.27 19.40
C LEU A 441 9.94 -14.68 19.94
N PHE A 442 10.99 -15.50 20.07
CA PHE A 442 11.10 -16.77 20.74
C PHE A 442 11.72 -16.68 22.15
N ASP A 443 11.12 -15.97 23.10
CA ASP A 443 11.49 -16.21 24.49
C ASP A 443 10.65 -17.35 25.05
N GLN A 444 11.01 -18.60 24.72
CA GLN A 444 10.43 -19.78 25.38
C GLN A 444 10.61 -19.74 26.92
N LEU A 445 11.47 -18.85 27.43
CA LEU A 445 11.67 -18.63 28.86
C LEU A 445 10.77 -17.51 29.42
N ASP A 446 10.20 -16.63 28.58
CA ASP A 446 9.22 -15.60 28.95
C ASP A 446 7.97 -15.60 28.05
N PRO A 447 6.94 -16.41 28.42
CA PRO A 447 5.66 -16.45 27.72
C PRO A 447 4.88 -15.12 27.71
N ALA A 448 5.33 -14.09 28.44
CA ALA A 448 4.66 -12.79 28.42
C ALA A 448 5.00 -11.96 27.18
N THR A 449 6.07 -12.30 26.46
CA THR A 449 6.52 -11.60 25.24
C THR A 449 6.38 -12.45 23.97
N ASP A 450 6.11 -13.75 24.10
CA ASP A 450 5.82 -14.63 22.97
C ASP A 450 4.45 -14.30 22.37
N GLN A 451 4.45 -13.90 21.11
CA GLN A 451 3.23 -13.57 20.36
C GLN A 451 2.74 -14.75 19.52
N THR A 452 3.47 -15.85 19.51
CA THR A 452 3.23 -17.01 18.65
C THR A 452 2.19 -17.93 19.30
N ASP A 453 1.15 -18.31 18.56
CA ASP A 453 0.23 -19.34 19.01
C ASP A 453 0.76 -20.74 18.70
N VAL A 454 1.42 -20.89 17.54
CA VAL A 454 1.98 -22.16 17.05
C VAL A 454 3.27 -21.93 16.28
N ALA A 455 4.28 -22.73 16.55
CA ALA A 455 5.55 -22.70 15.85
C ALA A 455 5.97 -24.10 15.41
N SER A 456 6.58 -24.19 14.22
CA SER A 456 7.40 -25.33 13.79
C SER A 456 8.82 -24.80 13.67
N VAL A 457 9.67 -25.26 14.60
CA VAL A 457 11.06 -24.83 14.74
C VAL A 457 11.95 -26.06 14.64
N SER A 458 12.67 -26.21 13.53
CA SER A 458 13.61 -27.30 13.33
C SER A 458 15.02 -26.77 13.14
N LEU A 459 15.89 -27.51 12.45
CA LEU A 459 17.21 -27.03 12.02
C LEU A 459 17.33 -27.22 10.50
N THR A 460 16.18 -27.24 9.82
CA THR A 460 16.01 -27.53 8.40
C THR A 460 14.97 -26.58 7.86
N GLY A 461 15.07 -26.20 6.60
CA GLY A 461 14.18 -25.20 6.03
C GLY A 461 12.80 -25.72 5.65
N ASN A 462 12.47 -26.95 6.03
CA ASN A 462 11.21 -27.59 5.72
C ASN A 462 10.40 -27.73 7.00
N GLU A 463 9.35 -26.91 7.13
CA GLU A 463 8.53 -26.82 8.32
C GLU A 463 7.08 -27.17 8.02
N THR A 464 6.38 -27.77 8.98
CA THR A 464 4.97 -28.09 8.81
C THR A 464 4.20 -27.86 10.11
N ILE A 465 3.19 -26.99 10.06
CA ILE A 465 2.22 -26.83 11.14
C ILE A 465 0.90 -27.46 10.71
N GLU A 466 0.39 -28.40 11.51
CA GLU A 466 -0.92 -29.01 11.33
C GLU A 466 -1.82 -28.70 12.53
N LEU A 467 -2.92 -27.97 12.29
CA LEU A 467 -3.96 -27.70 13.28
C LEU A 467 -5.24 -28.41 12.91
N SER A 468 -5.88 -29.05 13.88
CA SER A 468 -7.17 -29.73 13.71
C SER A 468 -8.03 -29.52 14.94
N ASN A 469 -9.28 -29.96 14.89
CA ASN A 469 -10.16 -30.01 16.08
C ASN A 469 -9.59 -30.87 17.22
N SER A 470 -8.58 -31.70 16.96
CA SER A 470 -7.95 -32.58 17.93
C SER A 470 -6.51 -32.20 18.29
N SER A 471 -5.93 -31.19 17.64
CA SER A 471 -4.58 -30.69 17.97
C SER A 471 -4.59 -29.82 19.23
N SER A 472 -3.40 -29.50 19.74
CA SER A 472 -3.20 -28.55 20.83
C SER A 472 -2.07 -27.57 20.44
N PRO A 473 -2.38 -26.29 20.13
CA PRO A 473 -3.72 -25.71 20.14
C PRO A 473 -4.62 -26.30 19.04
N SER A 474 -5.92 -26.29 19.29
CA SER A 474 -6.91 -26.69 18.28
C SER A 474 -7.00 -25.63 17.19
N ILE A 475 -7.40 -26.03 15.99
CA ILE A 475 -7.82 -25.09 14.95
C ILE A 475 -8.90 -24.13 15.49
N GLN A 476 -8.86 -22.87 15.06
CA GLN A 476 -9.79 -21.81 15.43
C GLN A 476 -10.33 -21.12 14.19
N GLU A 477 -11.54 -20.56 14.30
CA GLU A 477 -12.10 -19.67 13.29
C GLU A 477 -11.47 -18.29 13.47
N CYS A 478 -10.54 -17.93 12.60
CA CYS A 478 -9.86 -16.64 12.62
C CYS A 478 -9.02 -16.45 11.36
N GLU A 479 -8.48 -15.24 11.23
CA GLU A 479 -7.35 -15.00 10.34
C GLU A 479 -6.05 -15.45 11.01
N TYR A 480 -5.36 -16.39 10.39
CA TYR A 480 -4.04 -16.82 10.81
C TYR A 480 -2.99 -15.98 10.12
N HIS A 481 -2.17 -15.28 10.90
CA HIS A 481 -0.97 -14.56 10.49
C HIS A 481 0.22 -15.50 10.61
N ILE A 482 1.11 -15.48 9.63
CA ILE A 482 2.16 -16.46 9.42
C ILE A 482 3.46 -15.72 9.11
N VAL A 483 4.53 -16.08 9.79
CA VAL A 483 5.86 -15.46 9.64
C VAL A 483 6.90 -16.55 9.43
N ILE A 484 7.87 -16.30 8.54
CA ILE A 484 8.96 -17.22 8.21
C ILE A 484 10.30 -16.59 8.62
N PRO A 485 10.76 -16.68 9.87
CA PRO A 485 12.06 -16.13 10.26
C PRO A 485 13.22 -16.88 9.59
N ASN A 486 14.26 -16.14 9.19
CA ASN A 486 15.50 -16.69 8.66
C ASN A 486 16.61 -16.65 9.72
N PHE A 487 17.24 -17.78 10.00
CA PHE A 487 18.38 -17.89 10.93
C PHE A 487 19.72 -17.98 10.20
N GLU A 488 19.71 -18.00 8.88
CA GLU A 488 20.91 -18.08 8.06
C GLU A 488 21.50 -16.71 7.74
N THR A 489 22.83 -16.64 7.59
CA THR A 489 23.52 -15.41 7.17
C THR A 489 23.44 -15.15 5.66
N GLN A 490 22.56 -15.86 4.96
CA GLN A 490 22.32 -15.72 3.53
C GLN A 490 20.80 -15.69 3.27
N ASN A 491 20.40 -15.14 2.12
CA ASN A 491 19.00 -15.16 1.71
C ASN A 491 18.57 -16.62 1.43
N VAL A 492 17.34 -16.96 1.78
CA VAL A 492 16.77 -18.31 1.58
C VAL A 492 15.49 -18.19 0.77
N GLY A 493 15.45 -18.81 -0.41
CA GLY A 493 14.20 -18.97 -1.16
C GLY A 493 13.33 -20.06 -0.54
N PHE A 494 12.01 -19.95 -0.67
CA PHE A 494 11.06 -20.92 -0.12
C PHE A 494 9.76 -21.01 -0.93
N GLU A 495 9.00 -22.07 -0.66
CA GLU A 495 7.62 -22.30 -1.06
C GLU A 495 6.75 -22.53 0.18
N LEU A 496 5.66 -21.77 0.33
CA LEU A 496 4.68 -21.90 1.41
C LEU A 496 3.32 -22.29 0.83
N THR A 497 2.75 -23.40 1.29
CA THR A 497 1.43 -23.88 0.89
C THR A 497 0.54 -24.03 2.11
N ALA A 498 -0.70 -23.55 2.03
CA ALA A 498 -1.70 -23.79 3.08
C ALA A 498 -2.85 -24.66 2.56
N ILE A 499 -3.18 -25.73 3.29
CA ILE A 499 -4.19 -26.72 2.92
C ILE A 499 -5.27 -26.76 3.99
N LEU A 500 -6.51 -26.41 3.62
CA LEU A 500 -7.69 -26.49 4.47
C LEU A 500 -8.51 -27.75 4.15
N GLU A 501 -8.87 -28.50 5.20
CA GLU A 501 -9.79 -29.63 5.13
C GLU A 501 -10.98 -29.36 6.07
N GLY A 502 -12.22 -29.49 5.62
CA GLY A 502 -13.41 -29.20 6.43
C GLY A 502 -14.69 -29.81 5.87
N GLN A 503 -15.79 -29.68 6.62
CA GLN A 503 -17.11 -29.96 6.06
C GLN A 503 -17.46 -28.82 5.11
N ALA A 504 -17.74 -29.12 3.83
CA ALA A 504 -18.08 -28.11 2.84
C ALA A 504 -19.19 -27.17 3.38
N PRO A 505 -19.04 -25.84 3.27
CA PRO A 505 -20.08 -24.94 3.74
C PRO A 505 -21.31 -25.05 2.82
N LYS A 506 -22.47 -24.57 3.27
CA LYS A 506 -23.74 -24.74 2.55
C LYS A 506 -23.96 -23.58 1.59
N VAL A 507 -23.73 -23.80 0.30
CA VAL A 507 -24.15 -22.85 -0.75
C VAL A 507 -25.65 -23.03 -1.01
N VAL A 508 -26.42 -21.96 -0.84
CA VAL A 508 -27.82 -21.93 -1.23
C VAL A 508 -27.94 -21.21 -2.56
N PHE A 509 -28.42 -21.93 -3.57
CA PHE A 509 -28.76 -21.35 -4.86
C PHE A 509 -30.26 -21.06 -4.90
N ASP A 510 -30.63 -19.81 -5.11
CA ASP A 510 -32.01 -19.43 -5.41
C ASP A 510 -32.13 -19.09 -6.90
N PHE A 511 -32.99 -19.84 -7.59
CA PHE A 511 -33.19 -19.76 -9.03
C PHE A 511 -34.56 -19.17 -9.33
N SER A 512 -34.56 -18.00 -9.96
CA SER A 512 -35.76 -17.39 -10.53
C SER A 512 -35.64 -17.39 -12.05
N SER A 513 -36.35 -18.29 -12.74
CA SER A 513 -36.50 -18.21 -14.20
C SER A 513 -37.34 -16.97 -14.55
N LYS A 514 -36.78 -16.03 -15.31
CA LYS A 514 -37.58 -14.92 -15.85
C LYS A 514 -38.35 -15.39 -17.08
N GLU A 515 -39.57 -14.89 -17.27
CA GLU A 515 -40.20 -14.93 -18.59
C GLU A 515 -39.29 -14.18 -19.58
N LYS A 516 -39.11 -14.72 -20.80
CA LYS A 516 -38.21 -14.17 -21.83
C LYS A 516 -38.24 -12.64 -21.88
N LEU A 517 -37.21 -11.99 -21.37
CA LEU A 517 -36.93 -10.59 -21.63
C LEU A 517 -35.88 -10.56 -22.74
N GLN A 518 -36.26 -10.00 -23.90
CA GLN A 518 -35.29 -9.63 -24.92
C GLN A 518 -34.74 -8.26 -24.55
N ASP A 519 -33.44 -8.17 -24.34
CA ASP A 519 -32.75 -6.90 -24.25
C ASP A 519 -31.55 -6.91 -25.21
N ASN A 520 -31.40 -5.88 -26.02
CA ASN A 520 -30.28 -5.67 -26.95
C ASN A 520 -29.89 -6.82 -27.91
N GLY A 521 -30.73 -7.84 -28.10
CA GLY A 521 -30.43 -9.01 -28.94
C GLY A 521 -29.95 -10.24 -28.17
N GLU A 522 -29.71 -10.11 -26.86
CA GLU A 522 -29.50 -11.19 -25.93
C GLU A 522 -30.82 -11.54 -25.23
N THR A 523 -31.01 -12.80 -24.84
CA THR A 523 -32.19 -13.19 -24.07
C THR A 523 -31.76 -13.48 -22.64
N LEU A 524 -32.27 -12.71 -21.69
CA LEU A 524 -32.06 -12.98 -20.26
C LEU A 524 -32.81 -14.26 -19.90
N VAL A 525 -32.08 -15.21 -19.33
CA VAL A 525 -32.55 -16.59 -19.14
C VAL A 525 -32.93 -16.83 -17.70
N ALA A 526 -32.06 -16.38 -16.79
CA ALA A 526 -32.18 -16.59 -15.37
C ALA A 526 -31.47 -15.47 -14.61
N ALA A 527 -32.02 -15.15 -13.44
CA ALA A 527 -31.28 -14.48 -12.38
C ALA A 527 -30.90 -15.54 -11.36
N LEU A 528 -29.64 -15.54 -10.95
CA LEU A 528 -29.07 -16.42 -9.95
C LEU A 528 -28.78 -15.59 -8.71
N ARG A 529 -29.45 -15.88 -7.60
CA ARG A 529 -29.05 -15.32 -6.30
C ARG A 529 -28.26 -16.38 -5.56
N MET A 530 -27.01 -16.06 -5.24
CA MET A 530 -26.13 -16.94 -4.50
C MET A 530 -25.96 -16.38 -3.10
N ILE A 531 -26.27 -17.20 -2.11
CA ILE A 531 -26.04 -16.86 -0.71
C ILE A 531 -25.12 -17.93 -0.14
N ALA A 532 -23.91 -17.52 0.24
CA ALA A 532 -23.08 -18.31 1.11
C ALA A 532 -23.73 -18.30 2.50
N LYS A 533 -24.14 -19.47 3.00
CA LYS A 533 -24.58 -19.63 4.39
C LYS A 533 -23.51 -20.39 5.15
N GLY A 534 -22.77 -19.67 5.98
CA GLY A 534 -21.46 -20.06 6.45
C GLY A 534 -20.36 -19.48 5.56
N ASP A 535 -19.14 -19.54 6.09
CA ASP A 535 -17.87 -18.97 5.62
C ASP A 535 -17.62 -18.80 4.11
N ARG A 536 -16.61 -17.98 3.77
CA ARG A 536 -16.21 -17.60 2.40
C ARG A 536 -16.01 -18.77 1.43
N PHE A 537 -16.44 -18.62 0.17
CA PHE A 537 -16.29 -19.62 -0.89
C PHE A 537 -15.61 -19.07 -2.15
N LEU A 538 -14.89 -19.93 -2.86
CA LEU A 538 -14.41 -19.71 -4.23
C LEU A 538 -15.10 -20.68 -5.18
N ILE A 539 -15.63 -20.18 -6.29
CA ILE A 539 -16.34 -20.99 -7.30
C ILE A 539 -15.55 -20.97 -8.60
N ASN A 540 -14.85 -22.06 -8.91
CA ASN A 540 -13.99 -22.18 -10.10
C ASN A 540 -14.76 -22.44 -11.41
N GLY A 541 -16.00 -22.90 -11.31
CA GLY A 541 -16.84 -23.12 -12.47
C GLY A 541 -18.29 -23.44 -12.12
N ILE A 542 -19.19 -23.13 -13.04
CA ILE A 542 -20.62 -23.43 -12.93
C ILE A 542 -21.04 -24.16 -14.20
N THR A 543 -21.53 -25.40 -14.04
CA THR A 543 -22.12 -26.18 -15.13
C THR A 543 -23.65 -26.12 -15.04
N PHE A 544 -24.28 -25.80 -16.16
CA PHE A 544 -25.72 -25.82 -16.31
C PHE A 544 -26.10 -26.94 -17.29
N ALA A 545 -27.13 -27.70 -16.95
CA ALA A 545 -27.71 -28.74 -17.80
C ALA A 545 -29.14 -28.34 -18.19
N ASP A 546 -29.49 -28.49 -19.48
CA ASP A 546 -30.87 -28.33 -19.95
C ASP A 546 -31.47 -29.72 -20.25
N GLU A 547 -32.55 -30.07 -19.56
CA GLU A 547 -33.32 -31.30 -19.82
C GLU A 547 -34.50 -31.07 -20.79
N GLY A 548 -34.62 -29.87 -21.35
CA GLY A 548 -35.70 -29.48 -22.24
C GLY A 548 -35.79 -30.35 -23.50
N LYS A 549 -37.01 -30.79 -23.84
CA LYS A 549 -37.33 -31.50 -25.10
C LYS A 549 -37.08 -30.70 -26.39
N ASN A 550 -36.76 -29.42 -26.27
CA ASN A 550 -36.41 -28.53 -27.37
C ASN A 550 -34.98 -28.07 -27.09
N GLY A 551 -34.01 -28.88 -27.49
CA GLY A 551 -32.61 -28.79 -27.07
C GLY A 551 -31.99 -27.41 -27.26
N ILE A 552 -30.90 -27.20 -26.52
CA ILE A 552 -30.02 -26.03 -26.53
C ILE A 552 -29.24 -25.87 -27.85
N ASP A 553 -29.62 -26.62 -28.90
CA ASP A 553 -28.92 -26.72 -30.18
C ASP A 553 -28.68 -25.36 -30.86
N ASP A 554 -29.42 -24.32 -30.45
CA ASP A 554 -29.30 -22.97 -30.96
C ASP A 554 -28.51 -22.02 -30.05
N VAL A 555 -28.08 -22.39 -28.85
CA VAL A 555 -27.24 -21.51 -28.00
C VAL A 555 -25.79 -21.59 -28.43
N THR A 556 -25.18 -20.45 -28.71
CA THR A 556 -23.78 -20.37 -29.15
C THR A 556 -22.84 -19.78 -28.11
N LEU A 557 -23.38 -19.03 -27.16
CA LEU A 557 -22.61 -18.36 -26.11
C LEU A 557 -23.51 -18.19 -24.90
N VAL A 558 -22.98 -18.46 -23.72
CA VAL A 558 -23.60 -18.06 -22.45
C VAL A 558 -22.64 -17.13 -21.72
N LYS A 559 -23.18 -16.07 -21.13
CA LYS A 559 -22.45 -15.07 -20.35
C LYS A 559 -23.01 -15.02 -18.93
N LEU A 560 -22.13 -14.82 -17.97
CA LEU A 560 -22.44 -14.58 -16.56
C LEU A 560 -22.02 -13.16 -16.20
N TYR A 561 -22.96 -12.37 -15.72
CA TYR A 561 -22.72 -11.01 -15.24
C TYR A 561 -22.96 -10.94 -13.74
N GLU A 562 -22.24 -10.06 -13.04
CA GLU A 562 -22.61 -9.59 -11.70
C GLU A 562 -23.61 -8.43 -11.81
N ASP A 563 -24.77 -8.57 -11.15
CA ASP A 563 -25.85 -7.56 -11.11
C ASP A 563 -25.50 -6.48 -10.09
N SER A 564 -24.57 -5.59 -10.45
CA SER A 564 -23.89 -4.68 -9.51
C SER A 564 -24.84 -3.64 -8.92
N ASN A 565 -25.92 -3.31 -9.63
CA ASN A 565 -26.92 -2.34 -9.21
C ASN A 565 -28.26 -2.98 -8.77
N ASP A 566 -28.31 -4.31 -8.68
CA ASP A 566 -29.47 -5.11 -8.26
C ASP A 566 -30.77 -4.74 -9.01
N ASN A 567 -30.66 -4.43 -10.31
CA ASN A 567 -31.82 -4.06 -11.11
C ASN A 567 -32.38 -5.25 -11.91
N GLY A 568 -31.63 -6.36 -11.95
CA GLY A 568 -32.02 -7.59 -12.62
C GLY A 568 -31.90 -7.53 -14.14
N ARG A 569 -31.12 -6.61 -14.71
CA ARG A 569 -30.94 -6.43 -16.15
C ARG A 569 -29.49 -6.13 -16.43
N VAL A 570 -28.95 -6.85 -17.41
CA VAL A 570 -27.62 -6.58 -17.93
C VAL A 570 -27.59 -5.18 -18.53
N ASP A 571 -26.85 -4.28 -17.91
CA ASP A 571 -26.60 -2.92 -18.39
C ASP A 571 -25.10 -2.56 -18.36
N GLU A 572 -24.79 -1.27 -18.39
CA GLU A 572 -23.41 -0.77 -18.43
C GLU A 572 -22.70 -0.82 -17.08
N ASP A 573 -23.44 -0.99 -15.98
CA ASP A 573 -22.89 -1.12 -14.63
C ASP A 573 -22.55 -2.58 -14.28
N ASP A 574 -23.02 -3.55 -15.07
CA ASP A 574 -22.85 -4.98 -14.78
C ASP A 574 -21.55 -5.56 -15.38
N GLN A 575 -20.70 -6.12 -14.51
CA GLN A 575 -19.44 -6.72 -14.93
C GLN A 575 -19.67 -8.12 -15.54
N LEU A 576 -19.14 -8.36 -16.74
CA LEU A 576 -19.06 -9.70 -17.32
C LEU A 576 -17.98 -10.51 -16.59
N LEU A 577 -18.39 -11.47 -15.78
CA LEU A 577 -17.46 -12.31 -15.01
C LEU A 577 -16.85 -13.42 -15.85
N ALA A 578 -17.66 -14.06 -16.69
CA ALA A 578 -17.20 -15.13 -17.56
C ALA A 578 -18.20 -15.45 -18.67
N GLN A 579 -17.72 -16.21 -19.65
CA GLN A 579 -18.53 -16.72 -20.74
C GLN A 579 -18.08 -18.13 -21.12
N THR A 580 -18.99 -18.92 -21.69
CA THR A 580 -18.69 -20.29 -22.12
C THR A 580 -17.64 -20.32 -23.23
N THR A 581 -16.66 -21.21 -23.11
CA THR A 581 -15.70 -21.55 -24.17
C THR A 581 -16.24 -22.60 -25.14
N GLU A 582 -17.11 -23.51 -24.67
CA GLU A 582 -17.78 -24.54 -25.47
C GLU A 582 -19.22 -24.74 -24.97
N VAL A 583 -20.17 -24.87 -25.89
CA VAL A 583 -21.57 -25.22 -25.58
C VAL A 583 -21.80 -26.61 -26.17
N ASP A 584 -21.98 -27.61 -25.31
CA ASP A 584 -22.43 -28.94 -25.72
C ASP A 584 -23.96 -28.95 -25.84
N ALA A 585 -24.51 -29.85 -26.64
CA ALA A 585 -25.94 -29.94 -26.98
C ALA A 585 -26.88 -30.09 -25.76
N THR A 586 -26.35 -30.38 -24.57
CA THR A 586 -27.13 -30.60 -23.34
C THR A 586 -26.57 -29.90 -22.10
N THR A 587 -25.35 -29.36 -22.17
CA THR A 587 -24.71 -28.70 -21.03
C THR A 587 -23.86 -27.55 -21.49
N PHE A 588 -23.76 -26.51 -20.66
CA PHE A 588 -22.76 -25.47 -20.83
C PHE A 588 -22.04 -25.26 -19.51
N THR A 589 -20.72 -25.14 -19.60
CA THR A 589 -19.85 -24.90 -18.44
C THR A 589 -19.21 -23.53 -18.59
N ILE A 590 -19.30 -22.74 -17.53
CA ILE A 590 -18.55 -21.51 -17.35
C ILE A 590 -17.40 -21.87 -16.41
N GLU A 591 -16.17 -21.90 -16.94
CA GLU A 591 -14.95 -22.19 -16.18
C GLU A 591 -14.15 -20.91 -15.94
N GLY A 592 -13.18 -20.96 -15.01
CA GLY A 592 -12.32 -19.82 -14.70
C GLY A 592 -13.03 -18.73 -13.90
N LEU A 593 -14.10 -19.08 -13.21
CA LEU A 593 -14.78 -18.17 -12.29
C LEU A 593 -13.91 -18.01 -11.03
N ASN A 594 -13.83 -16.78 -10.51
CA ASN A 594 -13.25 -16.49 -9.20
C ASN A 594 -14.25 -15.68 -8.39
N ILE A 595 -15.43 -16.27 -8.13
CA ILE A 595 -16.49 -15.58 -7.37
C ILE A 595 -16.22 -15.76 -5.87
N TYR A 596 -16.07 -14.64 -5.17
CA TYR A 596 -15.94 -14.56 -3.71
C TYR A 596 -17.26 -14.20 -3.07
N LEU A 597 -17.86 -15.15 -2.33
CA LEU A 597 -19.06 -14.88 -1.54
C LEU A 597 -18.70 -14.63 -0.07
N LEU A 598 -19.17 -13.51 0.48
CA LEU A 598 -19.10 -13.21 1.93
C LEU A 598 -20.26 -13.89 2.67
N ASP A 599 -20.05 -14.21 3.96
CA ASP A 599 -21.04 -14.93 4.77
C ASP A 599 -22.34 -14.12 4.94
N ASP A 600 -23.47 -14.77 4.70
CA ASP A 600 -24.82 -14.19 4.69
C ASP A 600 -25.03 -13.01 3.71
N GLU A 601 -24.07 -12.74 2.83
CA GLU A 601 -24.21 -11.76 1.75
C GLU A 601 -24.75 -12.43 0.48
N ALA A 602 -25.77 -11.81 -0.10
CA ALA A 602 -26.38 -12.29 -1.32
C ALA A 602 -25.79 -11.58 -2.54
N GLN A 603 -24.97 -12.29 -3.32
CA GLN A 603 -24.60 -11.80 -4.64
C GLN A 603 -25.63 -12.25 -5.68
N LYS A 604 -25.88 -11.37 -6.64
CA LYS A 604 -26.84 -11.59 -7.71
C LYS A 604 -26.09 -11.62 -9.02
N PHE A 605 -26.36 -12.65 -9.81
CA PHE A 605 -25.76 -12.84 -11.12
C PHE A 605 -26.84 -12.96 -12.17
N LEU A 606 -26.54 -12.44 -13.36
CA LEU A 606 -27.41 -12.53 -14.53
C LEU A 606 -26.77 -13.48 -15.55
N ILE A 607 -27.59 -14.39 -16.06
CA ILE A 607 -27.16 -15.34 -17.08
C ILE A 607 -27.88 -14.99 -18.39
N THR A 608 -27.10 -14.66 -19.42
CA THR A 608 -27.61 -14.43 -20.78
C THR A 608 -27.12 -15.51 -21.74
N TYR A 609 -27.91 -15.79 -22.78
CA TYR A 609 -27.43 -16.57 -23.93
C TYR A 609 -27.55 -15.78 -25.23
N GLU A 610 -26.66 -16.09 -26.17
CA GLU A 610 -26.78 -15.73 -27.58
C GLU A 610 -27.28 -16.94 -28.38
N LEU A 611 -28.24 -16.69 -29.27
CA LEU A 611 -28.75 -17.70 -30.19
C LEU A 611 -28.00 -17.63 -31.53
N SER A 612 -27.71 -18.79 -32.13
CA SER A 612 -27.14 -18.89 -33.45
C SER A 612 -28.01 -18.14 -34.45
N SER A 613 -27.39 -17.24 -35.22
CA SER A 613 -28.08 -16.48 -36.27
C SER A 613 -28.67 -17.39 -37.37
N SER A 614 -28.37 -18.69 -37.37
CA SER A 614 -28.92 -19.72 -38.27
C SER A 614 -30.37 -20.13 -38.00
N ALA A 615 -30.94 -19.82 -36.83
CA ALA A 615 -32.24 -20.38 -36.42
C ALA A 615 -33.47 -19.72 -37.06
N SER A 616 -33.33 -18.68 -37.89
CA SER A 616 -34.45 -18.23 -38.70
C SER A 616 -34.00 -17.67 -40.05
N MET A 617 -33.77 -18.56 -41.01
CA MET A 617 -34.29 -18.22 -42.34
C MET A 617 -35.79 -18.37 -42.19
N PRO A 618 -36.54 -17.27 -42.04
CA PRO A 618 -37.90 -17.41 -41.63
C PRO A 618 -38.65 -18.14 -42.74
N TRP A 619 -39.49 -19.11 -42.39
CA TRP A 619 -40.21 -19.93 -43.36
C TRP A 619 -40.94 -19.11 -44.44
N TYR A 620 -41.25 -17.83 -44.15
CA TYR A 620 -41.80 -16.85 -45.10
C TYR A 620 -40.83 -16.42 -46.22
N VAL A 621 -39.50 -16.46 -46.04
CA VAL A 621 -38.52 -16.26 -47.13
C VAL A 621 -38.55 -17.46 -48.10
N GLY A 622 -38.67 -18.68 -47.56
CA GLY A 622 -38.94 -19.88 -48.37
C GLY A 622 -40.29 -19.81 -49.10
N LEU A 623 -41.33 -19.29 -48.43
CA LEU A 623 -42.65 -19.08 -49.05
C LEU A 623 -42.64 -17.96 -50.10
N ALA A 624 -41.83 -16.92 -49.92
CA ALA A 624 -41.63 -15.84 -50.88
C ALA A 624 -40.93 -16.36 -52.16
N PHE A 625 -39.94 -17.24 -52.01
CA PHE A 625 -39.31 -17.92 -53.15
C PHE A 625 -40.28 -18.88 -53.86
N LEU A 626 -41.08 -19.64 -53.11
CA LEU A 626 -42.08 -20.55 -53.68
C LEU A 626 -43.17 -19.77 -54.45
N THR A 627 -43.60 -18.62 -53.93
CA THR A 627 -44.58 -17.75 -54.59
C THR A 627 -44.01 -17.00 -55.80
N LEU A 628 -42.70 -16.70 -55.82
CA LEU A 628 -42.02 -16.18 -57.01
C LEU A 628 -41.96 -17.23 -58.13
N ILE A 629 -41.66 -18.48 -57.79
CA ILE A 629 -41.60 -19.61 -58.74
C ILE A 629 -42.99 -19.97 -59.27
N LEU A 630 -44.00 -20.03 -58.40
CA LEU A 630 -45.39 -20.30 -58.78
C LEU A 630 -46.04 -19.10 -59.51
N GLY A 631 -45.64 -17.86 -59.21
CA GLY A 631 -46.14 -16.64 -59.86
C GLY A 631 -45.80 -16.55 -61.36
N CYS A 632 -44.75 -17.24 -61.81
CA CYS A 632 -44.40 -17.37 -63.22
C CYS A 632 -45.34 -18.31 -63.99
N MET A 633 -46.06 -19.23 -63.32
CA MET A 633 -46.96 -20.21 -63.96
C MET A 633 -48.44 -19.81 -63.95
N ILE A 634 -48.81 -18.71 -63.29
CA ILE A 634 -50.22 -18.29 -63.12
C ILE A 634 -50.50 -17.02 -63.94
N SER A 635 -51.65 -16.98 -64.62
CA SER A 635 -52.05 -15.89 -65.50
C SER A 635 -52.08 -14.51 -64.79
N PRO A 636 -51.86 -13.39 -65.51
CA PRO A 636 -51.66 -12.05 -64.92
C PRO A 636 -52.78 -11.57 -63.99
N ARG A 637 -54.00 -12.09 -64.16
CA ARG A 637 -55.17 -11.70 -63.35
C ARG A 637 -55.14 -12.17 -61.90
N TYR A 638 -54.30 -13.14 -61.53
CA TYR A 638 -54.24 -13.67 -60.15
C TYR A 638 -52.99 -13.23 -59.38
N ARG A 639 -52.04 -12.54 -60.03
CA ARG A 639 -50.78 -12.10 -59.39
C ARG A 639 -51.01 -11.07 -58.29
N VAL A 640 -51.96 -10.17 -58.47
CA VAL A 640 -52.29 -9.12 -57.49
C VAL A 640 -52.96 -9.71 -56.25
N THR A 641 -53.86 -10.69 -56.43
CA THR A 641 -54.57 -11.33 -55.31
C THR A 641 -53.65 -12.23 -54.47
N LEU A 642 -52.71 -12.94 -55.11
CA LEU A 642 -51.75 -13.78 -54.39
C LEU A 642 -50.75 -12.93 -53.58
N LEU A 643 -50.28 -11.80 -54.15
CA LEU A 643 -49.37 -10.88 -53.47
C LEU A 643 -50.01 -10.26 -52.22
N VAL A 644 -51.29 -9.87 -52.31
CA VAL A 644 -52.03 -9.29 -51.18
C VAL A 644 -52.29 -10.31 -50.07
N LEU A 645 -52.53 -11.58 -50.40
CA LEU A 645 -52.69 -12.66 -49.41
C LEU A 645 -51.40 -12.99 -48.67
N VAL A 646 -50.24 -12.92 -49.33
CA VAL A 646 -48.92 -13.15 -48.70
C VAL A 646 -48.56 -12.00 -47.76
N VAL A 647 -48.82 -10.74 -48.15
CA VAL A 647 -48.57 -9.58 -47.29
C VAL A 647 -49.51 -9.54 -46.08
N LEU A 648 -50.76 -10.00 -46.22
CA LEU A 648 -51.69 -10.11 -45.09
C LEU A 648 -51.35 -11.29 -44.17
N GLY A 649 -50.87 -12.42 -44.70
CA GLY A 649 -50.42 -13.56 -43.89
C GLY A 649 -49.13 -13.27 -43.10
N ALA A 650 -48.19 -12.52 -43.67
CA ALA A 650 -46.95 -12.13 -43.02
C ALA A 650 -47.17 -11.16 -41.84
N ASN A 651 -48.17 -10.28 -41.92
CA ASN A 651 -48.50 -9.35 -40.84
C ASN A 651 -49.33 -9.98 -39.70
N LEU A 652 -50.00 -11.11 -39.93
CA LEU A 652 -50.83 -11.76 -38.92
C LEU A 652 -50.09 -12.81 -38.06
N SER A 653 -48.80 -13.08 -38.33
CA SER A 653 -48.04 -14.14 -37.64
C SER A 653 -47.01 -13.62 -36.62
N CYS A 654 -47.02 -12.33 -36.27
CA CYS A 654 -46.07 -11.73 -35.32
C CYS A 654 -46.51 -11.74 -33.85
N SER A 655 -47.58 -12.43 -33.43
CA SER A 655 -48.03 -12.34 -32.02
C SER A 655 -48.52 -13.66 -31.39
N SER A 656 -47.80 -14.76 -31.62
CA SER A 656 -47.88 -15.89 -30.70
C SER A 656 -46.48 -16.43 -30.43
N SER A 657 -45.70 -15.67 -29.67
CA SER A 657 -44.65 -16.23 -28.83
C SER A 657 -45.34 -17.14 -27.81
N GLY A 658 -45.49 -18.42 -28.15
CA GLY A 658 -45.74 -19.41 -27.10
C GLY A 658 -44.57 -19.32 -26.13
N SER A 659 -44.83 -18.99 -24.86
CA SER A 659 -43.81 -19.14 -23.83
C SER A 659 -43.55 -20.64 -23.70
N SER A 660 -42.48 -21.12 -24.32
CA SER A 660 -41.83 -22.33 -23.83
C SER A 660 -41.23 -21.94 -22.49
N ASN A 661 -41.83 -22.42 -21.40
CA ASN A 661 -41.19 -22.39 -20.10
C ASN A 661 -39.98 -23.33 -20.20
N TYR A 662 -38.79 -22.78 -20.29
CA TYR A 662 -37.56 -23.53 -20.12
C TYR A 662 -37.39 -23.70 -18.61
N GLN A 663 -37.56 -24.93 -18.13
CA GLN A 663 -37.24 -25.27 -16.75
C GLN A 663 -35.76 -25.66 -16.75
N VAL A 664 -34.90 -24.73 -16.32
CA VAL A 664 -33.54 -25.09 -15.91
C VAL A 664 -33.70 -25.92 -14.64
N THR A 665 -33.41 -27.21 -14.74
CA THR A 665 -33.48 -28.14 -13.62
C THR A 665 -32.06 -28.62 -13.38
N ILE A 666 -31.49 -28.34 -12.22
CA ILE A 666 -30.21 -28.94 -11.84
C ILE A 666 -30.52 -30.39 -11.45
N THR A 667 -30.29 -31.31 -12.36
CA THR A 667 -30.56 -32.73 -12.14
C THR A 667 -29.30 -33.45 -11.69
N ASP A 668 -29.45 -34.10 -10.54
CA ASP A 668 -28.50 -35.01 -9.91
C ASP A 668 -27.39 -34.33 -9.08
N LYS A 669 -27.41 -34.65 -7.77
CA LYS A 669 -26.35 -34.30 -6.81
C LYS A 669 -24.96 -34.73 -7.27
N ASN A 670 -24.88 -35.71 -8.17
CA ASN A 670 -23.63 -36.33 -8.61
C ASN A 670 -23.02 -35.68 -9.86
N GLN A 671 -23.60 -34.61 -10.43
CA GLN A 671 -23.17 -34.01 -11.69
C GLN A 671 -22.59 -32.60 -11.61
N ILE A 672 -22.40 -32.05 -10.40
CA ILE A 672 -21.47 -30.93 -10.21
C ILE A 672 -20.07 -31.54 -10.12
N SER A 673 -19.38 -31.63 -11.26
CA SER A 673 -17.97 -32.02 -11.31
C SER A 673 -17.11 -30.82 -11.68
N GLY A 674 -16.57 -30.15 -10.65
CA GLY A 674 -15.37 -29.35 -10.78
C GLY A 674 -14.27 -30.03 -9.96
N GLU A 675 -13.05 -30.09 -10.49
CA GLU A 675 -11.88 -30.35 -9.65
C GLU A 675 -11.66 -29.12 -8.76
N ALA A 676 -12.35 -29.07 -7.60
CA ALA A 676 -12.16 -28.03 -6.59
C ALA A 676 -12.49 -28.59 -5.19
N LEU A 677 -11.42 -28.73 -4.40
CA LEU A 677 -11.30 -28.71 -2.93
C LEU A 677 -12.52 -29.10 -2.08
N GLY A 678 -12.51 -30.34 -1.56
CA GLY A 678 -13.10 -30.63 -0.23
C GLY A 678 -14.59 -30.96 -0.14
N PHE A 679 -15.28 -31.31 -1.22
CA PHE A 679 -16.67 -31.78 -1.12
C PHE A 679 -16.74 -33.23 -0.56
N GLY A 680 -17.07 -33.36 0.72
CA GLY A 680 -17.56 -34.62 1.29
C GLY A 680 -19.01 -34.93 0.87
N ASP A 681 -19.46 -36.18 1.08
CA ASP A 681 -20.73 -36.75 0.60
C ASP A 681 -22.03 -36.03 1.05
N ASP A 682 -21.96 -35.01 1.92
CA ASP A 682 -23.10 -34.40 2.62
C ASP A 682 -23.31 -32.90 2.32
N PHE A 683 -23.24 -32.47 1.05
CA PHE A 683 -23.72 -31.14 0.69
C PHE A 683 -25.27 -31.10 0.63
N SER A 684 -25.91 -29.96 0.95
CA SER A 684 -27.35 -29.76 0.74
C SER A 684 -27.62 -28.46 -0.01
N ILE A 685 -28.09 -28.57 -1.26
CA ILE A 685 -28.68 -27.45 -2.00
C ILE A 685 -30.15 -27.38 -1.58
N SER A 686 -30.61 -26.24 -1.06
CA SER A 686 -32.05 -25.99 -0.88
C SER A 686 -32.52 -25.02 -1.95
N PHE A 687 -33.53 -25.42 -2.70
CA PHE A 687 -34.21 -24.57 -3.67
C PHE A 687 -35.43 -23.94 -2.98
N ASP A 688 -35.46 -22.61 -2.85
CA ASP A 688 -36.71 -21.90 -2.59
C ASP A 688 -37.27 -21.46 -3.95
N ALA A 689 -38.41 -22.01 -4.34
CA ALA A 689 -39.04 -21.61 -5.59
C ALA A 689 -39.77 -20.28 -5.37
N VAL A 690 -39.19 -19.19 -5.89
CA VAL A 690 -39.85 -17.90 -5.90
C VAL A 690 -41.02 -17.94 -6.89
N GLY A 691 -42.25 -17.84 -6.37
CA GLY A 691 -43.48 -18.07 -7.15
C GLY A 691 -43.80 -16.99 -8.18
N SER A 692 -43.12 -15.83 -8.15
CA SER A 692 -43.30 -14.75 -9.11
C SER A 692 -42.12 -13.77 -9.15
N VAL A 693 -41.98 -13.06 -10.27
CA VAL A 693 -40.97 -12.00 -10.47
C VAL A 693 -41.06 -10.90 -9.41
N GLN A 694 -42.25 -10.62 -8.87
CA GLN A 694 -42.45 -9.62 -7.81
C GLN A 694 -41.90 -10.06 -6.46
N ASP A 695 -41.79 -11.36 -6.22
CA ASP A 695 -41.28 -11.91 -4.96
C ASP A 695 -39.74 -11.94 -4.92
N PHE A 696 -39.06 -11.97 -6.08
CA PHE A 696 -37.59 -11.89 -6.19
C PHE A 696 -37.06 -10.47 -5.92
N PHE A 697 -37.81 -9.44 -6.30
CA PHE A 697 -37.43 -8.04 -6.08
C PHE A 697 -37.88 -7.49 -4.71
N ALA A 698 -38.69 -8.23 -3.95
CA ALA A 698 -39.25 -7.80 -2.67
C ALA A 698 -38.55 -8.40 -1.44
N ASN A 699 -37.62 -9.35 -1.61
CA ASN A 699 -36.82 -10.03 -0.58
C ASN A 699 -35.36 -10.13 -1.03
#